data_AF-A0A6I1KNZ9-F1
#
_entry.id   AF-A0A6I1KNZ9-F1
#
_cell.length_a   1.000
_cell.length_b   1.000
_cell.length_c   1.000
_cell.angle_alpha   90.00
_cell.angle_beta   90.00
_cell.angle_gamma   90.00
#
_symmetry.space_group_name_H-M   'P 1'
#
loop_
_entity.id
_entity.type
_entity.pdbx_description
1 polymer ?
#
loop_
_entity_poly.entity_id
_entity_poly.type
_entity_poly.pdbx_seq_one_letter_code
_entity_poly.pdbx_strand_id
1 'polypeptide(L)'
;SATANSHEKHVGGAADCIKCHTKTTATGTSILAGSPEHVDGTIDARFSKVSSFTNFSGAYNKTGKTCSATYCHAGSTPQWGANGTLNCASCHKADSTLPGKHNKHYESATVAGSYTATPGNNGTAGQYQFQCSSCHGLSISNHASGPVSASAAGEIFFGYSAAGKRGTYTYGATVTLDGSLNWTNGTCANTYCHSNGAGAAGNNTTFTWAAPTLGCADCHGDATTAGKLLNTGKHQAHVNNAAYLGTNFGCADCHAKTVTSSTAIADKTRHVNKFMDYSGVRAGRNKTCSNIYCHSNGKGNYINPTGWSAASTPLACNGCHLNTSSSHPKHVTTSGITCDKCHNATAASNTALVAVNVTHVNGNAQDVSIAAAYDGNGVTGNYTPGTQTCSSVTCHSNGKGGYQDVAWGATLNCGSCHPFGSLSAGHAKHIDVTQTSIFYTYTANRSGGDEGAGTAKYRFGCSTCHPTNEAIYHTNGTIDLTLKPESGIAGSLRNKNVNITTVGKDVAGSGVKTSGATVTCDNVYCHTNAYATSTNWSNVTPAWTGSFANADRCANCHGNSPSVGIAGSAAHAAHVVGIHSDDIFTGTSGKLTAGTGGTGGNTTAVGHGSSVQATTINCNICHNATVTYARNDRNPSCSITGCHAAPTNLAQINNRANHVNGKVDVSFQNVQIVSKAQLRKTSFDSYTAAGGYWTRNGGATPHYKDGGLAYDTAKAALNTSTMWNAGACSNIACHMGKTVNWNDTTVSCQSCHSKL
;
A
#
# COMPACT_ATOMS: atom_id res chain seq x y z
N SER A 1 -58.90 73.77 23.56
CA SER A 1 -58.61 72.58 24.38
C SER A 1 -57.85 71.58 23.53
N ALA A 2 -56.76 70.97 24.03
CA ALA A 2 -56.10 69.84 23.36
C ALA A 2 -57.03 68.62 23.20
N THR A 3 -58.08 68.55 24.02
CA THR A 3 -59.12 67.49 24.01
C THR A 3 -60.32 67.79 23.11
N ALA A 4 -60.33 68.90 22.37
CA ALA A 4 -61.39 69.18 21.39
C ALA A 4 -61.00 68.61 20.02
N ASN A 5 -61.85 67.78 19.39
CA ASN A 5 -61.76 67.29 17.99
C ASN A 5 -60.35 67.05 17.42
N SER A 6 -59.95 65.79 17.20
CA SER A 6 -58.74 65.33 16.47
C SER A 6 -57.36 65.95 16.85
N HIS A 7 -57.29 66.93 17.75
CA HIS A 7 -56.04 67.60 18.18
C HIS A 7 -55.07 66.62 18.85
N GLU A 8 -55.55 65.73 19.73
CA GLU A 8 -54.71 64.72 20.41
C GLU A 8 -53.95 63.80 19.44
N LYS A 9 -54.40 63.68 18.18
CA LYS A 9 -53.72 62.90 17.14
C LYS A 9 -52.62 63.67 16.40
N HIS A 10 -52.60 65.00 16.52
CA HIS A 10 -51.71 65.88 15.77
C HIS A 10 -50.80 66.73 16.67
N VAL A 11 -51.12 66.83 17.96
CA VAL A 11 -50.46 67.69 18.95
C VAL A 11 -49.95 66.83 20.10
N GLY A 12 -48.63 66.76 20.26
CA GLY A 12 -47.96 66.16 21.42
C GLY A 12 -47.66 67.19 22.53
N GLY A 13 -47.71 68.48 22.23
CA GLY A 13 -47.60 69.57 23.19
C GLY A 13 -47.89 70.94 22.59
N ALA A 14 -47.92 71.99 23.42
CA ALA A 14 -48.30 73.36 22.99
C ALA A 14 -47.44 73.89 21.82
N ALA A 15 -46.17 73.51 21.74
CA ALA A 15 -45.28 73.89 20.65
C ALA A 15 -45.78 73.42 19.26
N ASP A 16 -46.59 72.35 19.20
CA ASP A 16 -47.10 71.82 17.93
C ASP A 16 -48.23 72.65 17.32
N CYS A 17 -48.85 73.57 18.08
CA CYS A 17 -49.92 74.44 17.57
C CYS A 17 -49.47 75.27 16.35
N ILE A 18 -48.18 75.61 16.28
CA ILE A 18 -47.60 76.31 15.13
C ILE A 18 -47.74 75.51 13.82
N LYS A 19 -47.80 74.18 13.88
CA LYS A 19 -47.92 73.33 12.68
C LYS A 19 -49.22 73.55 11.92
N CYS A 20 -50.28 74.00 12.59
CA CYS A 20 -51.59 74.24 11.99
C CYS A 20 -52.04 75.70 12.06
N HIS A 21 -51.43 76.52 12.93
CA HIS A 21 -51.85 77.91 13.16
C HIS A 21 -50.70 78.89 12.90
N THR A 22 -49.96 78.70 11.81
CA THR A 22 -48.74 79.47 11.47
C THR A 22 -48.93 80.99 11.37
N LYS A 23 -50.17 81.45 11.14
CA LYS A 23 -50.52 82.88 11.07
C LYS A 23 -51.11 83.41 12.37
N THR A 24 -51.39 82.54 13.35
CA THR A 24 -51.93 82.87 14.68
C THR A 24 -50.84 82.83 15.75
N THR A 25 -49.96 81.83 15.73
CA THR A 25 -48.92 81.62 16.76
C THR A 25 -47.52 81.60 16.16
N ALA A 26 -46.55 82.21 16.86
CA ALA A 26 -45.16 82.26 16.43
C ALA A 26 -44.33 81.04 16.89
N THR A 27 -44.70 80.42 18.01
CA THR A 27 -43.95 79.29 18.63
C THR A 27 -44.84 78.17 19.15
N GLY A 28 -46.15 78.27 18.96
CA GLY A 28 -47.16 77.41 19.59
C GLY A 28 -47.57 77.84 21.01
N THR A 29 -46.74 78.66 21.67
CA THR A 29 -47.00 79.19 23.03
C THR A 29 -47.14 80.70 23.07
N SER A 30 -46.84 81.41 21.98
CA SER A 30 -47.02 82.86 21.85
C SER A 30 -47.81 83.22 20.60
N ILE A 31 -48.61 84.30 20.68
CA ILE A 31 -49.37 84.82 19.54
C ILE A 31 -48.43 85.62 18.62
N LEU A 32 -48.63 85.48 17.31
CA LEU A 32 -47.90 86.26 16.32
C LEU A 32 -48.34 87.73 16.41
N ALA A 33 -47.39 88.64 16.61
CA ALA A 33 -47.69 90.07 16.74
C ALA A 33 -48.41 90.59 15.48
N GLY A 34 -49.56 91.25 15.67
CA GLY A 34 -50.40 91.73 14.58
C GLY A 34 -51.14 90.64 13.80
N SER A 35 -51.29 89.43 14.35
CA SER A 35 -52.04 88.35 13.70
C SER A 35 -53.49 88.76 13.40
N PRO A 36 -53.91 88.77 12.12
CA PRO A 36 -55.30 89.03 11.77
C PRO A 36 -56.23 87.84 12.09
N GLU A 37 -55.68 86.63 12.24
CA GLU A 37 -56.43 85.37 12.44
C GLU A 37 -56.60 85.00 13.93
N HIS A 38 -56.01 85.75 14.87
CA HIS A 38 -56.22 85.48 16.30
C HIS A 38 -57.48 86.14 16.86
N VAL A 39 -57.89 87.27 16.28
CA VAL A 39 -58.88 88.19 16.86
C VAL A 39 -60.18 88.28 16.05
N ASP A 40 -60.33 87.51 14.99
CA ASP A 40 -61.47 87.57 14.06
C ASP A 40 -62.68 86.72 14.50
N GLY A 41 -62.52 85.95 15.59
CA GLY A 41 -63.55 85.04 16.10
C GLY A 41 -63.81 83.81 15.24
N THR A 42 -62.97 83.55 14.23
CA THR A 42 -63.09 82.39 13.34
C THR A 42 -62.06 81.31 13.66
N ILE A 43 -62.32 80.06 13.23
CA ILE A 43 -61.36 78.96 13.36
C ILE A 43 -60.53 78.92 12.08
N ASP A 44 -59.38 79.58 12.11
CA ASP A 44 -58.40 79.58 11.03
C ASP A 44 -57.30 78.53 11.27
N ALA A 45 -57.03 77.73 10.24
CA ALA A 45 -55.87 76.84 10.19
C ALA A 45 -55.10 77.05 8.88
N ARG A 46 -53.78 77.23 9.00
CA ARG A 46 -52.79 77.36 7.94
C ARG A 46 -51.61 76.45 8.27
N PHE A 47 -51.55 75.31 7.58
CA PHE A 47 -50.58 74.25 7.84
C PHE A 47 -49.16 74.67 7.48
N SER A 48 -48.21 74.41 8.37
CA SER A 48 -46.78 74.62 8.11
C SER A 48 -46.25 73.64 7.06
N LYS A 49 -45.04 73.90 6.58
CA LYS A 49 -44.27 72.89 5.85
C LYS A 49 -43.91 71.76 6.82
N VAL A 50 -44.10 70.52 6.42
CA VAL A 50 -43.71 69.33 7.22
C VAL A 50 -42.24 68.97 7.02
N SER A 51 -41.67 69.31 5.85
CA SER A 51 -40.23 69.25 5.58
C SER A 51 -39.81 70.31 4.55
N SER A 52 -38.50 70.51 4.38
CA SER A 52 -37.92 71.40 3.37
C SER A 52 -38.28 71.01 1.92
N PHE A 53 -38.75 69.78 1.71
CA PHE A 53 -39.15 69.24 0.41
C PHE A 53 -40.65 69.37 0.14
N THR A 54 -41.40 70.01 1.04
CA THR A 54 -42.85 70.26 0.89
C THR A 54 -43.15 71.76 0.92
N ASN A 55 -44.15 72.20 0.14
CA ASN A 55 -44.74 73.53 0.28
C ASN A 55 -45.80 73.55 1.40
N PHE A 56 -46.44 74.69 1.68
CA PHE A 56 -47.51 74.78 2.69
C PHE A 56 -48.50 73.62 2.51
N SER A 57 -48.58 72.75 3.52
CA SER A 57 -49.06 71.37 3.34
C SER A 57 -50.57 71.25 3.56
N GLY A 58 -51.35 71.98 2.78
CA GLY A 58 -52.78 71.74 2.61
C GLY A 58 -53.70 72.91 2.93
N ALA A 59 -54.99 72.65 2.79
CA ALA A 59 -56.08 73.60 3.01
C ALA A 59 -57.09 73.02 4.02
N TYR A 60 -57.56 73.88 4.93
CA TYR A 60 -58.65 73.57 5.83
C TYR A 60 -59.92 74.29 5.37
N ASN A 61 -60.96 73.53 5.06
CA ASN A 61 -62.28 74.07 4.73
C ASN A 61 -63.08 74.24 6.02
N LYS A 62 -63.29 75.49 6.43
CA LYS A 62 -64.03 75.84 7.66
C LYS A 62 -65.50 75.41 7.64
N THR A 63 -66.15 75.43 6.48
CA THR A 63 -67.59 75.13 6.33
C THR A 63 -67.84 73.63 6.42
N GLY A 64 -67.03 72.84 5.72
CA GLY A 64 -67.10 71.37 5.72
C GLY A 64 -66.30 70.70 6.84
N LYS A 65 -65.47 71.46 7.57
CA LYS A 65 -64.47 70.95 8.51
C LYS A 65 -63.59 69.87 7.88
N THR A 66 -63.20 70.02 6.61
CA THR A 66 -62.39 69.03 5.89
C THR A 66 -60.98 69.54 5.63
N CYS A 67 -60.00 68.64 5.62
CA CYS A 67 -58.63 68.93 5.24
C CYS A 67 -58.37 68.39 3.83
N SER A 68 -57.62 69.10 3.00
CA SER A 68 -57.22 68.64 1.66
C SER A 68 -55.80 69.10 1.32
N ALA A 69 -55.18 68.48 0.31
CA ALA A 69 -53.85 68.82 -0.18
C ALA A 69 -52.73 68.80 0.89
N THR A 70 -52.92 68.02 1.96
CA THR A 70 -51.89 67.81 2.99
C THR A 70 -50.98 66.66 2.60
N TYR A 71 -49.74 66.65 3.10
CA TYR A 71 -48.81 65.53 2.82
C TYR A 71 -49.34 64.20 3.39
N CYS A 72 -49.83 64.21 4.64
CA CYS A 72 -50.29 63.00 5.33
C CYS A 72 -51.67 62.51 4.87
N HIS A 73 -52.48 63.36 4.23
CA HIS A 73 -53.79 63.01 3.69
C HIS A 73 -53.91 63.30 2.18
N ALA A 74 -52.81 63.24 1.42
CA ALA A 74 -52.80 63.65 0.02
C ALA A 74 -53.79 62.85 -0.86
N GLY A 75 -54.17 61.65 -0.46
CA GLY A 75 -55.16 60.80 -1.13
C GLY A 75 -56.59 60.86 -0.58
N SER A 76 -56.89 61.65 0.44
CA SER A 76 -58.22 61.73 1.06
C SER A 76 -58.58 63.14 1.53
N THR A 77 -59.87 63.43 1.66
CA THR A 77 -60.36 64.71 2.21
C THR A 77 -61.00 64.50 3.59
N PRO A 78 -60.21 64.09 4.62
CA PRO A 78 -60.78 63.69 5.90
C PRO A 78 -61.49 64.86 6.58
N GLN A 79 -62.58 64.54 7.27
CA GLN A 79 -63.30 65.49 8.11
C GLN A 79 -62.65 65.56 9.49
N TRP A 80 -62.33 66.77 9.95
CA TRP A 80 -61.84 67.05 11.30
C TRP A 80 -62.87 66.58 12.35
N GLY A 81 -62.42 65.80 13.33
CA GLY A 81 -63.27 65.18 14.35
C GLY A 81 -63.91 63.85 13.94
N ALA A 82 -63.71 63.35 12.72
CA ALA A 82 -64.16 62.00 12.34
C ALA A 82 -63.35 60.92 13.08
N ASN A 83 -64.04 59.89 13.58
CA ASN A 83 -63.40 58.77 14.28
C ASN A 83 -62.97 57.71 13.26
N GLY A 84 -61.66 57.56 13.02
CA GLY A 84 -61.12 56.57 12.11
C GLY A 84 -59.61 56.38 12.28
N THR A 85 -59.14 55.14 12.14
CA THR A 85 -57.71 54.80 12.12
C THR A 85 -57.21 54.83 10.68
N LEU A 86 -56.18 55.62 10.38
CA LEU A 86 -55.48 55.50 9.09
C LEU A 86 -54.78 54.13 9.05
N ASN A 87 -55.16 53.30 8.08
CA ASN A 87 -54.38 52.10 7.73
C ASN A 87 -53.29 52.49 6.72
N CYS A 88 -52.29 51.62 6.50
CA CYS A 88 -51.20 51.94 5.58
C CYS A 88 -51.71 52.28 4.16
N ALA A 89 -52.70 51.50 3.67
CA ALA A 89 -53.38 51.67 2.39
C ALA A 89 -54.05 53.06 2.18
N SER A 90 -54.22 53.84 3.24
CA SER A 90 -54.75 55.20 3.18
C SER A 90 -53.76 56.22 2.58
N CYS A 91 -52.46 55.91 2.55
CA CYS A 91 -51.41 56.79 2.04
C CYS A 91 -50.59 56.17 0.90
N HIS A 92 -50.25 54.89 1.05
CA HIS A 92 -49.49 54.11 0.07
C HIS A 92 -49.93 52.64 0.17
N LYS A 93 -49.65 51.82 -0.83
CA LYS A 93 -50.05 50.40 -0.75
C LYS A 93 -49.30 49.71 0.39
N ALA A 94 -49.82 48.59 0.89
CA ALA A 94 -49.14 47.83 1.95
C ALA A 94 -49.39 46.33 1.84
N ASP A 95 -49.55 45.87 0.61
CA ASP A 95 -49.75 44.48 0.23
C ASP A 95 -48.83 44.14 -0.97
N SER A 96 -48.99 42.94 -1.52
CA SER A 96 -48.21 42.45 -2.67
C SER A 96 -48.38 43.23 -3.97
N THR A 97 -49.25 44.25 -4.02
CA THR A 97 -49.41 45.14 -5.17
C THR A 97 -48.56 46.41 -5.11
N LEU A 98 -47.75 46.55 -4.04
CA LEU A 98 -46.73 47.59 -3.91
C LEU A 98 -45.78 47.62 -5.13
N PRO A 99 -45.39 48.82 -5.62
CA PRO A 99 -44.57 48.96 -6.81
C PRO A 99 -43.12 48.48 -6.61
N GLY A 100 -42.40 48.28 -7.73
CA GLY A 100 -41.03 47.78 -7.72
C GLY A 100 -40.97 46.29 -7.37
N LYS A 101 -40.09 45.90 -6.44
CA LYS A 101 -39.93 44.51 -5.95
C LYS A 101 -40.49 44.26 -4.56
N HIS A 102 -41.36 45.13 -4.06
CA HIS A 102 -41.96 44.90 -2.74
C HIS A 102 -42.68 43.55 -2.72
N ASN A 103 -43.33 43.19 -3.82
CA ASN A 103 -43.96 41.89 -4.02
C ASN A 103 -43.00 40.68 -3.98
N LYS A 104 -41.67 40.87 -3.96
CA LYS A 104 -40.69 39.80 -3.73
C LYS A 104 -40.31 39.65 -2.27
N HIS A 105 -40.56 40.68 -1.45
CA HIS A 105 -40.29 40.67 -0.02
C HIS A 105 -41.58 40.48 0.80
N TYR A 106 -42.69 40.97 0.29
CA TYR A 106 -44.03 40.86 0.86
C TYR A 106 -44.99 40.35 -0.22
N GLU A 107 -45.15 39.03 -0.29
CA GLU A 107 -45.99 38.35 -1.28
C GLU A 107 -47.46 38.25 -0.86
N SER A 108 -47.79 38.64 0.38
CA SER A 108 -49.14 38.54 0.92
C SER A 108 -50.06 39.61 0.34
N ALA A 109 -51.26 39.22 -0.07
CA ALA A 109 -52.33 40.13 -0.45
C ALA A 109 -52.99 40.80 0.78
N THR A 110 -52.70 40.31 1.99
CA THR A 110 -53.21 40.91 3.23
C THR A 110 -52.43 42.19 3.52
N VAL A 111 -53.14 43.32 3.53
CA VAL A 111 -52.62 44.64 3.90
C VAL A 111 -51.97 44.57 5.28
N ALA A 112 -50.74 45.04 5.40
CA ALA A 112 -50.03 45.09 6.68
C ALA A 112 -50.80 45.97 7.69
N GLY A 113 -51.10 45.39 8.85
CA GLY A 113 -51.90 46.05 9.90
C GLY A 113 -51.09 46.78 10.97
N SER A 114 -49.77 46.58 11.02
CA SER A 114 -48.90 47.21 12.02
C SER A 114 -47.51 47.49 11.48
N TYR A 115 -47.01 48.69 11.77
CA TYR A 115 -45.64 49.11 11.48
C TYR A 115 -44.62 48.61 12.52
N THR A 116 -45.07 48.26 13.73
CA THR A 116 -44.19 47.86 14.85
C THR A 116 -43.88 46.36 14.88
N ALA A 117 -44.30 45.60 13.86
CA ALA A 117 -44.00 44.19 13.75
C ALA A 117 -42.47 43.96 13.80
N THR A 118 -42.02 42.92 14.49
CA THR A 118 -40.59 42.61 14.61
C THR A 118 -39.97 42.32 13.23
N PRO A 119 -38.78 42.90 12.90
CA PRO A 119 -38.10 42.62 11.64
C PRO A 119 -37.85 41.13 11.43
N GLY A 120 -38.22 40.60 10.26
CA GLY A 120 -38.13 39.17 9.96
C GLY A 120 -39.16 38.70 8.94
N ASN A 121 -39.08 37.43 8.57
CA ASN A 121 -40.03 36.77 7.66
C ASN A 121 -41.11 36.02 8.47
N ASN A 122 -42.35 36.51 8.46
CA ASN A 122 -43.50 35.83 9.06
C ASN A 122 -44.36 35.10 8.01
N GLY A 123 -43.76 34.79 6.87
CA GLY A 123 -44.44 34.14 5.76
C GLY A 123 -44.70 32.66 5.99
N THR A 124 -45.07 31.98 4.91
CA THR A 124 -45.30 30.53 4.88
C THR A 124 -44.25 29.86 4.00
N ALA A 125 -44.30 28.54 3.89
CA ALA A 125 -43.42 27.82 2.95
C ALA A 125 -43.53 28.36 1.51
N GLY A 126 -44.72 28.80 1.09
CA GLY A 126 -44.98 29.28 -0.27
C GLY A 126 -44.73 30.77 -0.50
N GLN A 127 -44.67 31.60 0.54
CA GLN A 127 -44.70 33.07 0.39
C GLN A 127 -43.72 33.78 1.34
N TYR A 128 -42.94 34.72 0.82
CA TYR A 128 -42.20 35.65 1.67
C TYR A 128 -43.14 36.69 2.27
N GLN A 129 -42.98 36.96 3.56
CA GLN A 129 -43.65 38.05 4.25
C GLN A 129 -42.68 38.72 5.21
N PHE A 130 -41.65 39.33 4.64
CA PHE A 130 -40.73 40.19 5.38
C PHE A 130 -41.50 41.40 5.90
N GLN A 131 -41.51 41.58 7.21
CA GLN A 131 -42.20 42.71 7.85
C GLN A 131 -41.61 44.03 7.35
N CYS A 132 -42.43 45.07 7.20
CA CYS A 132 -42.00 46.38 6.68
C CYS A 132 -40.81 46.95 7.48
N SER A 133 -40.80 46.70 8.79
CA SER A 133 -39.71 47.03 9.73
C SER A 133 -38.36 46.38 9.41
N SER A 134 -38.33 45.40 8.50
CA SER A 134 -37.09 44.80 7.98
C SER A 134 -36.29 45.78 7.13
N CYS A 135 -36.97 46.74 6.50
CA CYS A 135 -36.40 47.71 5.55
C CYS A 135 -36.83 49.17 5.80
N HIS A 136 -37.91 49.40 6.53
CA HIS A 136 -38.34 50.70 7.04
C HIS A 136 -38.10 50.70 8.56
N GLY A 137 -37.89 51.86 9.18
CA GLY A 137 -37.51 51.94 10.60
C GLY A 137 -38.51 51.27 11.56
N LEU A 138 -38.27 51.40 12.87
CA LEU A 138 -39.25 50.98 13.90
C LEU A 138 -40.01 52.16 14.51
N SER A 139 -39.60 53.41 14.21
CA SER A 139 -40.21 54.59 14.82
C SER A 139 -41.38 55.13 14.01
N ILE A 140 -42.57 55.14 14.62
CA ILE A 140 -43.76 55.77 14.06
C ILE A 140 -43.59 57.29 13.92
N SER A 141 -42.72 57.91 14.73
CA SER A 141 -42.41 59.36 14.62
C SER A 141 -41.84 59.73 13.25
N ASN A 142 -41.11 58.81 12.62
CA ASN A 142 -40.45 59.02 11.33
C ASN A 142 -41.40 58.79 10.15
N HIS A 143 -42.57 58.17 10.38
CA HIS A 143 -43.60 58.03 9.34
C HIS A 143 -44.41 59.31 9.14
N ALA A 144 -44.33 60.25 10.08
CA ALA A 144 -45.03 61.53 10.04
C ALA A 144 -44.11 62.75 9.80
N SER A 145 -42.81 62.53 9.53
CA SER A 145 -41.81 63.61 9.38
C SER A 145 -41.70 64.19 7.97
N GLY A 146 -42.55 63.77 7.03
CA GLY A 146 -42.48 64.20 5.63
C GLY A 146 -41.47 63.39 4.81
N PRO A 147 -41.32 63.72 3.52
CA PRO A 147 -40.43 62.99 2.62
C PRO A 147 -38.95 63.23 2.97
N VAL A 148 -38.13 62.20 2.80
CA VAL A 148 -36.67 62.23 3.08
C VAL A 148 -35.88 62.99 2.03
N SER A 149 -36.41 63.10 0.81
CA SER A 149 -35.83 63.90 -0.28
C SER A 149 -36.92 64.33 -1.26
N ALA A 150 -36.56 65.17 -2.23
CA ALA A 150 -37.47 65.54 -3.32
C ALA A 150 -37.95 64.30 -4.13
N SER A 151 -37.17 63.23 -4.16
CA SER A 151 -37.47 62.03 -4.94
C SER A 151 -38.00 60.85 -4.13
N ALA A 152 -37.92 60.88 -2.80
CA ALA A 152 -38.29 59.74 -1.95
C ALA A 152 -39.09 60.15 -0.72
N ALA A 153 -40.21 59.45 -0.50
CA ALA A 153 -41.08 59.68 0.65
C ALA A 153 -40.65 58.91 1.92
N GLY A 154 -40.24 57.65 1.80
CA GLY A 154 -39.95 56.80 2.96
C GLY A 154 -38.47 56.73 3.33
N GLU A 155 -38.19 56.68 4.64
CA GLU A 155 -36.88 56.29 5.18
C GLU A 155 -36.65 54.78 5.01
N ILE A 156 -35.47 54.41 4.54
CA ILE A 156 -35.02 53.01 4.43
C ILE A 156 -33.93 52.73 5.47
N PHE A 157 -34.21 51.77 6.33
CA PHE A 157 -33.34 51.26 7.39
C PHE A 157 -33.38 49.73 7.42
N PHE A 158 -32.24 49.07 7.56
CA PHE A 158 -32.19 47.61 7.57
C PHE A 158 -32.27 47.05 9.00
N GLY A 159 -33.50 46.76 9.44
CA GLY A 159 -33.79 46.18 10.77
C GLY A 159 -33.60 44.67 10.86
N TYR A 160 -33.70 43.96 9.73
CA TYR A 160 -33.39 42.53 9.65
C TYR A 160 -31.98 42.33 9.07
N SER A 161 -30.97 42.27 9.94
CA SER A 161 -29.59 42.07 9.53
C SER A 161 -28.83 41.04 10.37
N ALA A 162 -27.65 40.62 9.90
CA ALA A 162 -26.72 39.80 10.67
C ALA A 162 -25.74 40.69 11.45
N ALA A 163 -25.14 40.17 12.53
CA ALA A 163 -24.14 40.90 13.30
C ALA A 163 -23.00 41.41 12.38
N GLY A 164 -22.68 42.70 12.46
CA GLY A 164 -21.65 43.34 11.63
C GLY A 164 -22.08 43.65 10.19
N LYS A 165 -23.33 43.40 9.79
CA LYS A 165 -23.89 43.79 8.49
C LYS A 165 -25.00 44.80 8.69
N ARG A 166 -24.82 46.00 8.15
CA ARG A 166 -25.88 47.01 8.02
C ARG A 166 -26.01 47.35 6.55
N GLY A 167 -27.17 47.04 5.98
CA GLY A 167 -27.44 47.36 4.59
C GLY A 167 -27.42 48.88 4.37
N THR A 168 -27.15 49.27 3.13
CA THR A 168 -27.22 50.66 2.69
C THR A 168 -28.16 50.76 1.51
N TYR A 169 -28.90 51.86 1.45
CA TYR A 169 -29.78 52.19 0.34
C TYR A 169 -29.42 53.55 -0.22
N THR A 170 -29.09 53.61 -1.50
CA THR A 170 -28.83 54.86 -2.21
C THR A 170 -30.07 55.21 -3.04
N TYR A 171 -30.74 56.30 -2.67
CA TYR A 171 -31.93 56.79 -3.38
C TYR A 171 -31.60 57.16 -4.82
N GLY A 172 -32.44 56.69 -5.76
CA GLY A 172 -32.35 57.02 -7.18
C GLY A 172 -33.30 58.16 -7.59
N ALA A 173 -33.57 58.26 -8.90
CA ALA A 173 -34.63 59.12 -9.41
C ALA A 173 -36.03 58.56 -9.07
N THR A 174 -37.02 59.44 -8.95
CA THR A 174 -38.43 59.06 -8.79
C THR A 174 -38.89 58.27 -10.00
N VAL A 175 -39.55 57.14 -9.78
CA VAL A 175 -40.06 56.29 -10.87
C VAL A 175 -41.55 56.53 -11.08
N THR A 176 -42.35 56.36 -10.03
CA THR A 176 -43.79 56.56 -10.06
C THR A 176 -44.33 56.76 -8.64
N LEU A 177 -45.64 56.98 -8.51
CA LEU A 177 -46.32 57.11 -7.24
C LEU A 177 -46.73 55.73 -6.68
N ASP A 178 -46.52 55.55 -5.38
CA ASP A 178 -47.13 54.51 -4.55
C ASP A 178 -48.27 55.13 -3.74
N GLY A 179 -49.49 55.00 -4.24
CA GLY A 179 -50.60 55.82 -3.76
C GLY A 179 -50.32 57.30 -4.04
N SER A 180 -50.15 58.09 -2.98
CA SER A 180 -49.78 59.51 -3.09
C SER A 180 -48.31 59.81 -2.81
N LEU A 181 -47.46 58.79 -2.60
CA LEU A 181 -46.07 58.94 -2.18
C LEU A 181 -45.06 58.57 -3.27
N ASN A 182 -43.95 59.31 -3.37
CA ASN A 182 -42.88 59.04 -4.32
C ASN A 182 -41.99 57.87 -3.84
N TRP A 183 -41.68 56.93 -4.75
CA TRP A 183 -40.62 55.93 -4.55
C TRP A 183 -39.56 55.99 -5.66
N THR A 184 -38.37 55.46 -5.35
CA THR A 184 -37.18 55.53 -6.23
C THR A 184 -36.67 54.14 -6.61
N ASN A 185 -36.14 53.99 -7.82
CA ASN A 185 -35.37 52.81 -8.20
C ASN A 185 -33.92 52.94 -7.68
N GLY A 186 -33.74 52.92 -6.37
CA GLY A 186 -32.42 53.02 -5.75
C GLY A 186 -31.68 51.68 -5.66
N THR A 187 -30.43 51.76 -5.21
CA THR A 187 -29.50 50.63 -5.13
C THR A 187 -29.32 50.18 -3.69
N CYS A 188 -29.45 48.87 -3.45
CA CYS A 188 -29.21 48.20 -2.19
C CYS A 188 -27.81 47.56 -2.17
N ALA A 189 -27.07 47.74 -1.08
CA ALA A 189 -25.77 47.08 -0.87
C ALA A 189 -25.60 46.60 0.59
N ASN A 190 -24.61 45.73 0.83
CA ASN A 190 -24.16 45.31 2.16
C ASN A 190 -25.24 44.70 3.08
N THR A 191 -26.29 44.12 2.51
CA THR A 191 -27.36 43.43 3.27
C THR A 191 -27.12 41.93 3.36
N TYR A 192 -27.58 41.31 4.45
CA TYR A 192 -27.60 39.85 4.59
C TYR A 192 -28.56 39.20 3.58
N CYS A 193 -29.66 39.84 3.22
CA CYS A 193 -30.67 39.25 2.32
C CYS A 193 -30.18 39.08 0.88
N HIS A 194 -29.25 39.94 0.44
CA HIS A 194 -28.63 39.89 -0.88
C HIS A 194 -27.18 39.41 -0.78
N SER A 195 -26.98 38.35 0.01
CA SER A 195 -25.68 37.73 0.28
C SER A 195 -25.65 36.32 -0.30
N ASN A 196 -24.50 35.66 -0.19
CA ASN A 196 -24.39 34.23 -0.52
C ASN A 196 -24.96 33.30 0.57
N GLY A 197 -25.67 33.83 1.57
CA GLY A 197 -26.23 33.09 2.71
C GLY A 197 -25.25 32.85 3.86
N ALA A 198 -23.94 32.93 3.62
CA ALA A 198 -22.87 32.82 4.62
C ALA A 198 -22.37 34.19 5.14
N GLY A 199 -23.04 35.28 4.75
CA GLY A 199 -22.68 36.65 5.13
C GLY A 199 -21.61 37.31 4.27
N ALA A 200 -21.06 36.61 3.27
CA ALA A 200 -20.24 37.23 2.21
C ALA A 200 -21.15 37.75 1.08
N ALA A 201 -20.61 38.63 0.23
CA ALA A 201 -21.37 39.15 -0.91
C ALA A 201 -21.84 38.00 -1.81
N GLY A 202 -23.05 38.12 -2.36
CA GLY A 202 -23.52 37.24 -3.43
C GLY A 202 -22.70 37.44 -4.71
N ASN A 203 -22.88 36.57 -5.69
CA ASN A 203 -22.22 36.73 -7.00
C ASN A 203 -22.69 37.99 -7.73
N ASN A 204 -23.96 38.33 -7.62
CA ASN A 204 -24.45 39.66 -7.93
C ASN A 204 -24.24 40.54 -6.69
N THR A 205 -23.52 41.64 -6.88
CA THR A 205 -23.18 42.61 -5.83
C THR A 205 -24.00 43.89 -5.93
N THR A 206 -24.79 44.05 -7.00
CA THR A 206 -25.59 45.26 -7.25
C THR A 206 -27.07 44.90 -7.39
N PHE A 207 -27.89 45.40 -6.47
CA PHE A 207 -29.33 45.17 -6.46
C PHE A 207 -30.05 46.50 -6.59
N THR A 208 -30.98 46.61 -7.53
CA THR A 208 -31.84 47.78 -7.69
C THR A 208 -33.30 47.38 -7.49
N TRP A 209 -34.15 48.32 -7.05
CA TRP A 209 -35.58 48.05 -6.85
C TRP A 209 -36.37 47.72 -8.12
N ALA A 210 -35.78 47.89 -9.30
CA ALA A 210 -36.34 47.50 -10.59
C ALA A 210 -35.57 46.36 -11.27
N ALA A 211 -34.61 45.72 -10.58
CA ALA A 211 -33.78 44.65 -11.12
C ALA A 211 -34.61 43.49 -11.71
N PRO A 212 -34.08 42.71 -12.66
CA PRO A 212 -34.77 41.52 -13.18
C PRO A 212 -34.95 40.44 -12.10
N THR A 213 -35.71 39.39 -12.43
CA THR A 213 -35.82 38.20 -11.57
C THR A 213 -34.46 37.54 -11.41
N LEU A 214 -34.10 37.21 -10.17
CA LEU A 214 -32.83 36.56 -9.81
C LEU A 214 -33.00 35.04 -9.76
N GLY A 215 -31.95 34.31 -10.15
CA GLY A 215 -31.80 32.88 -9.93
C GLY A 215 -30.85 32.55 -8.78
N CYS A 216 -30.75 31.27 -8.42
CA CYS A 216 -29.88 30.80 -7.34
C CYS A 216 -28.40 31.16 -7.57
N ALA A 217 -27.95 31.07 -8.82
CA ALA A 217 -26.58 31.37 -9.23
C ALA A 217 -26.15 32.82 -9.00
N ASP A 218 -27.12 33.75 -9.00
CA ASP A 218 -26.86 35.17 -8.75
C ASP A 218 -26.48 35.45 -7.29
N CYS A 219 -26.78 34.54 -6.36
CA CYS A 219 -26.41 34.70 -4.95
C CYS A 219 -25.40 33.64 -4.50
N HIS A 220 -25.72 32.36 -4.73
CA HIS A 220 -24.94 31.22 -4.23
C HIS A 220 -23.93 30.69 -5.24
N GLY A 221 -24.12 31.01 -6.52
CA GLY A 221 -23.40 30.39 -7.61
C GLY A 221 -24.01 29.07 -8.05
N ASP A 222 -23.42 28.49 -9.08
CA ASP A 222 -23.82 27.22 -9.65
C ASP A 222 -22.59 26.34 -9.95
N ALA A 223 -22.82 25.18 -10.54
CA ALA A 223 -21.77 24.21 -10.81
C ALA A 223 -20.78 24.64 -11.89
N THR A 224 -21.19 25.44 -12.89
CA THR A 224 -20.49 25.50 -14.19
C THR A 224 -20.31 26.90 -14.78
N THR A 225 -21.05 27.91 -14.32
CA THR A 225 -21.02 29.25 -14.88
C THR A 225 -19.77 29.99 -14.42
N ALA A 226 -18.86 30.26 -15.37
CA ALA A 226 -17.65 31.05 -15.12
C ALA A 226 -18.01 32.41 -14.51
N GLY A 227 -17.30 32.79 -13.43
CA GLY A 227 -17.60 34.01 -12.65
C GLY A 227 -18.75 33.88 -11.65
N LYS A 228 -19.51 32.77 -11.67
CA LYS A 228 -20.56 32.44 -10.69
C LYS A 228 -20.40 31.03 -10.13
N LEU A 229 -19.19 30.47 -10.16
CA LEU A 229 -18.93 29.11 -9.68
C LEU A 229 -19.13 29.00 -8.16
N LEU A 230 -19.92 28.02 -7.73
CA LEU A 230 -20.05 27.63 -6.34
C LEU A 230 -18.78 26.90 -5.89
N ASN A 231 -17.78 27.66 -5.44
CA ASN A 231 -16.48 27.15 -5.03
C ASN A 231 -16.24 27.17 -3.52
N THR A 232 -17.32 27.23 -2.73
CA THR A 232 -17.23 27.21 -1.27
C THR A 232 -17.03 25.78 -0.76
N GLY A 233 -16.00 25.55 0.05
CA GLY A 233 -15.72 24.24 0.63
C GLY A 233 -15.59 23.13 -0.43
N LYS A 234 -16.33 22.03 -0.27
CA LYS A 234 -16.31 20.88 -1.20
C LYS A 234 -17.45 20.85 -2.23
N HIS A 235 -18.13 21.98 -2.50
CA HIS A 235 -19.24 21.97 -3.45
C HIS A 235 -18.81 21.49 -4.85
N GLN A 236 -17.72 22.02 -5.43
CA GLN A 236 -17.28 21.61 -6.77
C GLN A 236 -17.07 20.09 -6.89
N ALA A 237 -16.55 19.44 -5.85
CA ALA A 237 -16.36 17.99 -5.84
C ALA A 237 -17.67 17.18 -5.92
N HIS A 238 -18.81 17.80 -5.63
CA HIS A 238 -20.13 17.15 -5.58
C HIS A 238 -21.10 17.66 -6.65
N VAL A 239 -21.05 18.95 -6.98
CA VAL A 239 -21.97 19.57 -7.95
C VAL A 239 -21.38 19.67 -9.35
N ASN A 240 -20.05 19.49 -9.50
CA ASN A 240 -19.34 19.62 -10.77
C ASN A 240 -18.25 18.55 -10.94
N ASN A 241 -18.63 17.28 -10.76
CA ASN A 241 -17.70 16.15 -10.83
C ASN A 241 -18.34 14.87 -11.42
N ALA A 242 -19.31 15.03 -12.32
CA ALA A 242 -20.08 13.93 -12.92
C ALA A 242 -19.21 12.82 -13.53
N ALA A 243 -18.03 13.16 -14.06
CA ALA A 243 -17.08 12.19 -14.58
C ALA A 243 -16.70 11.09 -13.56
N TYR A 244 -16.66 11.41 -12.27
CA TYR A 244 -16.29 10.46 -11.21
C TYR A 244 -17.48 10.01 -10.38
N LEU A 245 -18.54 10.81 -10.31
CA LEU A 245 -19.75 10.51 -9.55
C LEU A 245 -20.83 9.79 -10.37
N GLY A 246 -20.68 9.72 -11.68
CA GLY A 246 -21.73 9.32 -12.63
C GLY A 246 -22.77 10.39 -12.90
N THR A 247 -22.99 11.31 -11.96
CA THR A 247 -23.86 12.47 -12.11
C THR A 247 -23.44 13.60 -11.17
N ASN A 248 -23.80 14.84 -11.51
CA ASN A 248 -23.65 15.97 -10.58
C ASN A 248 -24.81 15.96 -9.58
N PHE A 249 -24.51 16.17 -8.30
CA PHE A 249 -25.55 16.28 -7.28
C PHE A 249 -26.23 17.65 -7.35
N GLY A 250 -27.55 17.63 -7.25
CA GLY A 250 -28.38 18.82 -7.17
C GLY A 250 -28.43 19.37 -5.74
N CYS A 251 -28.93 20.59 -5.59
CA CYS A 251 -29.00 21.23 -4.27
C CYS A 251 -29.90 20.44 -3.30
N ALA A 252 -30.98 19.83 -3.80
CA ALA A 252 -31.93 19.05 -3.00
C ALA A 252 -31.32 17.77 -2.42
N ASP A 253 -30.26 17.21 -3.01
CA ASP A 253 -29.55 16.04 -2.47
C ASP A 253 -29.00 16.30 -1.06
N CYS A 254 -28.71 17.58 -0.74
CA CYS A 254 -28.19 18.01 0.55
C CYS A 254 -29.13 18.97 1.31
N HIS A 255 -29.90 19.81 0.62
CA HIS A 255 -30.66 20.93 1.19
C HIS A 255 -32.18 20.79 1.03
N ALA A 256 -32.71 19.55 1.04
CA ALA A 256 -34.11 19.24 0.72
C ALA A 256 -35.19 20.00 1.51
N LYS A 257 -34.91 20.50 2.71
CA LYS A 257 -35.85 21.32 3.50
C LYS A 257 -35.98 22.75 2.98
N THR A 258 -34.96 23.24 2.27
CA THR A 258 -34.88 24.60 1.73
C THR A 258 -35.21 24.64 0.24
N VAL A 259 -34.83 23.62 -0.53
CA VAL A 259 -34.99 23.59 -2.00
C VAL A 259 -35.61 22.28 -2.48
N THR A 260 -36.45 22.36 -3.53
CA THR A 260 -37.00 21.18 -4.22
C THR A 260 -36.13 20.76 -5.42
N SER A 261 -35.35 21.69 -5.96
CA SER A 261 -34.43 21.46 -7.09
C SER A 261 -33.27 22.45 -7.02
N SER A 262 -32.39 22.46 -8.03
CA SER A 262 -31.33 23.48 -8.16
C SER A 262 -31.84 24.86 -8.59
N THR A 263 -33.16 25.04 -8.78
CA THR A 263 -33.77 26.29 -9.27
C THR A 263 -34.99 26.75 -8.47
N ALA A 264 -35.48 25.95 -7.51
CA ALA A 264 -36.71 26.22 -6.79
C ALA A 264 -36.57 26.04 -5.27
N ILE A 265 -37.16 27.00 -4.54
CA ILE A 265 -37.20 27.03 -3.07
C ILE A 265 -38.42 26.22 -2.60
N ALA A 266 -38.19 25.27 -1.70
CA ALA A 266 -39.24 24.44 -1.09
C ALA A 266 -39.96 25.17 0.03
N ASP A 267 -39.21 25.88 0.87
CA ASP A 267 -39.75 26.53 2.06
C ASP A 267 -39.09 27.91 2.24
N LYS A 268 -39.84 28.96 1.89
CA LYS A 268 -39.40 30.34 2.00
C LYS A 268 -39.18 30.80 3.45
N THR A 269 -39.69 30.09 4.46
CA THR A 269 -39.35 30.37 5.87
C THR A 269 -37.93 29.93 6.23
N ARG A 270 -37.34 29.03 5.43
CA ARG A 270 -35.97 28.52 5.61
C ARG A 270 -34.94 29.17 4.69
N HIS A 271 -35.37 29.98 3.73
CA HIS A 271 -34.46 30.71 2.86
C HIS A 271 -34.29 32.15 3.40
N VAL A 272 -33.03 32.55 3.66
CA VAL A 272 -32.66 33.84 4.28
C VAL A 272 -33.03 33.94 5.79
N ASN A 273 -33.03 32.81 6.50
CA ASN A 273 -33.30 32.73 7.94
C ASN A 273 -32.03 32.72 8.82
N LYS A 274 -30.84 32.96 8.24
CA LYS A 274 -29.51 32.90 8.92
C LYS A 274 -29.00 31.49 9.23
N PHE A 275 -29.68 30.45 8.78
CA PHE A 275 -29.25 29.05 8.93
C PHE A 275 -29.05 28.37 7.57
N MET A 276 -28.16 27.38 7.54
CA MET A 276 -27.97 26.48 6.41
C MET A 276 -28.47 25.09 6.82
N ASP A 277 -29.62 24.67 6.29
CA ASP A 277 -30.22 23.39 6.60
C ASP A 277 -29.63 22.25 5.75
N TYR A 278 -29.06 21.23 6.39
CA TYR A 278 -28.58 20.00 5.73
C TYR A 278 -29.58 18.87 6.03
N SER A 279 -30.32 18.40 5.03
CA SER A 279 -31.46 17.50 5.24
C SER A 279 -31.80 16.56 4.08
N GLY A 280 -31.04 16.58 2.97
CA GLY A 280 -31.29 15.68 1.84
C GLY A 280 -30.76 14.27 2.06
N VAL A 281 -31.02 13.37 1.12
CA VAL A 281 -30.62 11.95 1.21
C VAL A 281 -29.10 11.74 1.20
N ARG A 282 -28.34 12.74 0.73
CA ARG A 282 -26.86 12.77 0.74
C ARG A 282 -26.32 13.75 1.79
N ALA A 283 -27.17 14.32 2.63
CA ALA A 283 -26.75 15.16 3.74
C ALA A 283 -26.27 14.28 4.90
N GLY A 284 -24.98 14.39 5.25
CA GLY A 284 -24.47 13.84 6.50
C GLY A 284 -25.08 14.56 7.72
N ARG A 285 -25.30 13.85 8.83
CA ARG A 285 -25.72 14.48 10.10
C ARG A 285 -24.55 15.32 10.61
N ASN A 286 -24.74 16.61 10.93
CA ASN A 286 -23.70 17.46 11.52
C ASN A 286 -22.37 17.57 10.74
N LYS A 287 -22.40 17.56 9.40
CA LYS A 287 -21.20 17.60 8.52
C LYS A 287 -20.29 16.37 8.61
N THR A 288 -20.75 15.24 9.16
CA THR A 288 -20.03 13.96 9.12
C THR A 288 -20.57 13.10 7.99
N CYS A 289 -19.69 12.63 7.10
CA CYS A 289 -20.05 11.85 5.90
C CYS A 289 -19.68 10.37 6.03
N SER A 290 -19.38 9.91 7.24
CA SER A 290 -18.83 8.59 7.56
C SER A 290 -19.82 7.43 7.45
N ASN A 291 -20.96 7.61 6.81
CA ASN A 291 -21.94 6.55 6.53
C ASN A 291 -22.40 6.58 5.06
N ILE A 292 -21.73 7.38 4.21
CA ILE A 292 -22.04 7.49 2.78
C ILE A 292 -21.11 6.54 2.03
N TYR A 293 -21.67 5.69 1.16
CA TYR A 293 -20.91 4.69 0.38
C TYR A 293 -19.71 5.30 -0.36
N CYS A 294 -19.88 6.50 -0.95
CA CYS A 294 -18.82 7.21 -1.68
C CYS A 294 -17.60 7.58 -0.80
N HIS A 295 -17.75 7.62 0.52
CA HIS A 295 -16.67 7.82 1.50
C HIS A 295 -16.39 6.52 2.26
N SER A 296 -16.17 5.44 1.52
CA SER A 296 -15.84 4.12 2.06
C SER A 296 -14.71 3.46 1.30
N ASN A 297 -14.24 2.32 1.80
CA ASN A 297 -13.30 1.44 1.10
C ASN A 297 -13.98 0.48 0.12
N GLY A 298 -15.27 0.66 -0.19
CA GLY A 298 -16.08 -0.23 -1.03
C GLY A 298 -16.52 -1.55 -0.36
N LYS A 299 -16.09 -1.81 0.88
CA LYS A 299 -16.43 -3.02 1.66
C LYS A 299 -17.24 -2.70 2.92
N GLY A 300 -17.87 -1.52 2.97
CA GLY A 300 -18.64 -1.06 4.12
C GLY A 300 -17.82 -0.50 5.28
N ASN A 301 -16.49 -0.34 5.15
CA ASN A 301 -15.71 0.45 6.09
C ASN A 301 -15.66 1.89 5.59
N TYR A 302 -16.27 2.78 6.36
CA TYR A 302 -16.38 4.19 6.01
C TYR A 302 -15.22 4.99 6.58
N ILE A 303 -14.81 6.01 5.85
CA ILE A 303 -13.77 6.95 6.28
C ILE A 303 -14.44 8.30 6.42
N ASN A 304 -14.25 8.94 7.58
CA ASN A 304 -14.72 10.29 7.73
C ASN A 304 -13.77 11.23 6.99
N PRO A 305 -14.21 11.91 5.92
CA PRO A 305 -13.36 12.89 5.23
C PRO A 305 -13.05 14.07 6.18
N THR A 306 -12.01 14.84 5.83
CA THR A 306 -11.76 16.12 6.52
C THR A 306 -12.99 17.03 6.40
N GLY A 307 -13.16 17.96 7.35
CA GLY A 307 -14.35 18.82 7.40
C GLY A 307 -14.62 19.54 6.06
N TRP A 308 -15.90 19.83 5.76
CA TRP A 308 -16.36 20.41 4.49
C TRP A 308 -15.60 21.66 4.02
N SER A 309 -15.08 22.46 4.96
CA SER A 309 -14.33 23.70 4.68
C SER A 309 -12.81 23.53 4.76
N ALA A 310 -12.30 22.35 5.13
CA ALA A 310 -10.88 22.10 5.26
C ALA A 310 -10.22 21.86 3.90
N ALA A 311 -9.01 22.37 3.71
CA ALA A 311 -8.15 21.91 2.63
C ALA A 311 -7.85 20.42 2.83
N SER A 312 -7.88 19.63 1.76
CA SER A 312 -7.57 18.19 1.79
C SER A 312 -6.55 17.91 0.71
N THR A 313 -5.49 17.18 1.05
CA THR A 313 -4.63 16.56 0.05
C THR A 313 -5.40 15.45 -0.66
N PRO A 314 -5.19 15.23 -1.98
CA PRO A 314 -5.73 14.07 -2.66
C PRO A 314 -5.28 12.79 -1.94
N LEU A 315 -6.23 11.89 -1.65
CA LEU A 315 -5.89 10.57 -1.12
C LEU A 315 -5.45 9.67 -2.28
N ALA A 316 -4.30 9.01 -2.12
CA ALA A 316 -3.96 7.87 -2.97
C ALA A 316 -4.87 6.67 -2.64
N CYS A 317 -4.86 5.63 -3.47
CA CYS A 317 -5.73 4.46 -3.31
C CYS A 317 -5.64 3.85 -1.90
N ASN A 318 -4.44 3.80 -1.31
CA ASN A 318 -4.20 3.27 0.04
C ASN A 318 -4.76 4.13 1.18
N GLY A 319 -5.14 5.38 0.90
CA GLY A 319 -5.83 6.24 1.86
C GLY A 319 -7.24 5.74 2.16
N CYS A 320 -7.83 4.95 1.24
CA CYS A 320 -9.14 4.30 1.43
C CYS A 320 -9.08 2.77 1.41
N HIS A 321 -8.31 2.17 0.49
CA HIS A 321 -8.21 0.72 0.29
C HIS A 321 -7.00 0.13 1.02
N LEU A 322 -7.24 -0.85 1.89
CA LEU A 322 -6.15 -1.54 2.59
C LEU A 322 -5.60 -2.69 1.72
N ASN A 323 -4.28 -2.68 1.50
CA ASN A 323 -3.58 -3.70 0.71
C ASN A 323 -3.24 -4.98 1.51
N THR A 324 -3.99 -5.27 2.57
CA THR A 324 -3.65 -6.31 3.55
C THR A 324 -4.42 -7.62 3.36
N SER A 325 -5.41 -7.67 2.48
CA SER A 325 -6.27 -8.84 2.34
C SER A 325 -5.69 -9.90 1.41
N SER A 326 -5.64 -11.16 1.86
CA SER A 326 -5.40 -12.33 1.00
C SER A 326 -4.14 -12.17 0.14
N SER A 327 -4.23 -12.30 -1.19
CA SER A 327 -3.11 -12.20 -2.12
C SER A 327 -2.67 -10.76 -2.44
N HIS A 328 -3.32 -9.70 -1.93
CA HIS A 328 -2.90 -8.32 -2.23
C HIS A 328 -1.44 -8.05 -1.84
N PRO A 329 -0.97 -8.32 -0.60
CA PRO A 329 0.42 -8.08 -0.21
C PRO A 329 1.44 -8.74 -1.14
N LYS A 330 1.12 -9.94 -1.66
CA LYS A 330 1.99 -10.62 -2.63
C LYS A 330 2.11 -9.82 -3.92
N HIS A 331 0.99 -9.45 -4.53
CA HIS A 331 1.02 -8.72 -5.80
C HIS A 331 1.59 -7.30 -5.65
N VAL A 332 1.11 -6.51 -4.68
CA VAL A 332 1.45 -5.08 -4.63
C VAL A 332 2.71 -4.77 -3.82
N THR A 333 3.00 -5.56 -2.78
CA THR A 333 4.16 -5.31 -1.90
C THR A 333 5.35 -6.19 -2.27
N THR A 334 5.14 -7.49 -2.48
CA THR A 334 6.24 -8.41 -2.84
C THR A 334 6.62 -8.27 -4.31
N SER A 335 5.66 -8.34 -5.23
CA SER A 335 5.92 -8.33 -6.68
C SER A 335 5.92 -6.91 -7.28
N GLY A 336 5.52 -5.89 -6.53
CA GLY A 336 5.53 -4.48 -6.97
C GLY A 336 4.52 -4.17 -8.08
N ILE A 337 3.47 -4.98 -8.24
CA ILE A 337 2.44 -4.81 -9.27
C ILE A 337 1.58 -3.59 -8.93
N THR A 338 1.40 -2.71 -9.92
CA THR A 338 0.63 -1.49 -9.77
C THR A 338 -0.88 -1.74 -9.93
N CYS A 339 -1.72 -0.93 -9.29
CA CYS A 339 -3.18 -1.10 -9.27
C CYS A 339 -3.79 -1.11 -10.68
N ASP A 340 -3.25 -0.30 -11.61
CA ASP A 340 -3.71 -0.22 -13.00
C ASP A 340 -3.52 -1.52 -13.79
N LYS A 341 -2.72 -2.47 -13.30
CA LYS A 341 -2.55 -3.77 -14.00
C LYS A 341 -3.71 -4.72 -13.79
N CYS A 342 -4.39 -4.65 -12.65
CA CYS A 342 -5.53 -5.52 -12.32
C CYS A 342 -6.86 -4.76 -12.18
N HIS A 343 -6.81 -3.44 -12.01
CA HIS A 343 -8.00 -2.59 -11.94
C HIS A 343 -7.97 -1.57 -13.07
N ASN A 344 -7.60 -1.96 -14.29
CA ASN A 344 -7.32 -1.01 -15.38
C ASN A 344 -8.55 -0.18 -15.82
N ALA A 345 -9.76 -0.67 -15.55
CA ALA A 345 -11.00 0.05 -15.78
C ALA A 345 -11.26 1.14 -14.73
N THR A 346 -10.52 1.12 -13.61
CA THR A 346 -10.77 1.98 -12.45
C THR A 346 -9.55 2.80 -12.04
N ALA A 347 -8.36 2.19 -12.03
CA ALA A 347 -7.09 2.79 -11.66
C ALA A 347 -6.26 3.11 -12.93
N ALA A 348 -5.88 4.37 -13.08
CA ALA A 348 -4.92 4.82 -14.10
C ALA A 348 -3.46 4.65 -13.61
N SER A 349 -3.26 4.61 -12.30
CA SER A 349 -1.97 4.33 -11.65
C SER A 349 -2.21 3.89 -10.20
N ASN A 350 -1.14 3.74 -9.41
CA ASN A 350 -1.23 3.52 -7.96
C ASN A 350 -1.86 4.68 -7.16
N THR A 351 -2.01 5.85 -7.79
CA THR A 351 -2.45 7.08 -7.10
C THR A 351 -3.57 7.81 -7.84
N ALA A 352 -3.97 7.38 -9.04
CA ALA A 352 -4.94 8.06 -9.88
C ALA A 352 -6.04 7.11 -10.37
N LEU A 353 -7.27 7.62 -10.39
CA LEU A 353 -8.40 6.97 -11.06
C LEU A 353 -8.34 7.26 -12.57
N VAL A 354 -8.92 6.36 -13.37
CA VAL A 354 -9.19 6.61 -14.79
C VAL A 354 -10.12 7.83 -14.93
N ALA A 355 -9.91 8.65 -15.95
CA ALA A 355 -10.80 9.78 -16.24
C ALA A 355 -12.18 9.24 -16.68
N VAL A 356 -13.26 9.88 -16.20
CA VAL A 356 -14.64 9.45 -16.48
C VAL A 356 -14.93 8.03 -15.97
N ASN A 357 -14.56 7.79 -14.72
CA ASN A 357 -14.70 6.50 -14.06
C ASN A 357 -15.90 6.47 -13.11
N VAL A 358 -17.02 5.99 -13.63
CA VAL A 358 -18.22 5.73 -12.84
C VAL A 358 -18.19 4.36 -12.14
N THR A 359 -17.27 3.47 -12.52
CA THR A 359 -17.15 2.13 -11.92
C THR A 359 -16.61 2.19 -10.51
N HIS A 360 -15.71 3.13 -10.19
CA HIS A 360 -15.17 3.28 -8.83
C HIS A 360 -16.24 3.45 -7.74
N VAL A 361 -17.38 4.05 -8.09
CA VAL A 361 -18.46 4.40 -7.15
C VAL A 361 -19.77 3.63 -7.43
N ASN A 362 -19.73 2.57 -8.23
CA ASN A 362 -20.93 1.84 -8.69
C ASN A 362 -21.58 0.92 -7.64
N GLY A 363 -21.00 0.75 -6.45
CA GLY A 363 -21.50 -0.17 -5.42
C GLY A 363 -20.92 -1.58 -5.48
N ASN A 364 -20.16 -1.93 -6.52
CA ASN A 364 -19.53 -3.23 -6.67
C ASN A 364 -18.20 -3.27 -5.91
N ALA A 365 -18.06 -4.25 -5.01
CA ALA A 365 -16.86 -4.40 -4.20
C ALA A 365 -15.67 -5.02 -4.96
N GLN A 366 -15.86 -5.48 -6.19
CA GLN A 366 -14.91 -6.33 -6.93
C GLN A 366 -14.86 -6.04 -8.44
N ASP A 367 -14.55 -4.81 -8.82
CA ASP A 367 -14.25 -4.47 -10.21
C ASP A 367 -12.78 -4.76 -10.53
N VAL A 368 -12.50 -5.97 -11.00
CA VAL A 368 -11.17 -6.41 -11.46
C VAL A 368 -11.20 -6.53 -12.98
N SER A 369 -10.27 -5.87 -13.65
CA SER A 369 -10.08 -5.92 -15.10
C SER A 369 -8.58 -5.86 -15.38
N ILE A 370 -8.03 -6.96 -15.88
CA ILE A 370 -6.59 -7.15 -16.07
C ILE A 370 -6.16 -6.49 -17.39
N ALA A 371 -5.12 -5.67 -17.34
CA ALA A 371 -4.64 -4.93 -18.51
C ALA A 371 -3.96 -5.83 -19.54
N ALA A 372 -4.40 -5.74 -20.80
CA ALA A 372 -3.85 -6.48 -21.95
C ALA A 372 -2.38 -6.16 -22.32
N ALA A 373 -1.78 -5.12 -21.73
CA ALA A 373 -0.38 -4.74 -22.00
C ALA A 373 0.60 -5.28 -20.94
N TYR A 374 0.10 -5.86 -19.84
CA TYR A 374 0.94 -6.44 -18.79
C TYR A 374 1.38 -7.87 -19.10
N ASP A 375 0.79 -8.50 -20.12
CA ASP A 375 0.98 -9.91 -20.43
C ASP A 375 2.19 -10.22 -21.34
N GLY A 376 2.80 -9.19 -21.97
CA GLY A 376 3.92 -9.31 -22.91
C GLY A 376 3.66 -10.17 -24.16
N ASN A 377 2.48 -10.80 -24.25
CA ASN A 377 2.11 -11.83 -25.23
C ASN A 377 0.78 -11.52 -25.93
N GLY A 378 0.13 -10.39 -25.62
CA GLY A 378 -1.16 -9.98 -26.19
C GLY A 378 -2.37 -10.80 -25.71
N VAL A 379 -2.25 -11.53 -24.59
CA VAL A 379 -3.32 -12.35 -24.02
C VAL A 379 -3.92 -11.66 -22.79
N THR A 380 -5.10 -11.07 -22.98
CA THR A 380 -5.83 -10.43 -21.88
C THR A 380 -6.22 -11.47 -20.83
N GLY A 381 -5.58 -11.40 -19.66
CA GLY A 381 -5.96 -12.22 -18.50
C GLY A 381 -7.39 -11.95 -18.05
N ASN A 382 -8.04 -12.94 -17.46
CA ASN A 382 -9.42 -12.83 -16.99
C ASN A 382 -9.49 -13.08 -15.48
N TYR A 383 -10.42 -12.38 -14.81
CA TYR A 383 -10.79 -12.64 -13.42
C TYR A 383 -12.28 -12.91 -13.36
N THR A 384 -12.68 -14.06 -12.81
CA THR A 384 -14.08 -14.43 -12.64
C THR A 384 -14.52 -14.12 -11.21
N PRO A 385 -15.34 -13.08 -10.95
CA PRO A 385 -15.64 -12.65 -9.58
C PRO A 385 -16.35 -13.72 -8.74
N GLY A 386 -17.24 -14.51 -9.36
CA GLY A 386 -18.02 -15.54 -8.65
C GLY A 386 -17.17 -16.64 -8.04
N THR A 387 -16.09 -17.05 -8.71
CA THR A 387 -15.16 -18.08 -8.23
C THR A 387 -13.83 -17.51 -7.74
N GLN A 388 -13.62 -16.21 -7.90
CA GLN A 388 -12.37 -15.49 -7.65
C GLN A 388 -11.18 -16.11 -8.42
N THR A 389 -11.43 -16.64 -9.62
CA THR A 389 -10.42 -17.35 -10.42
C THR A 389 -9.78 -16.41 -11.42
N CYS A 390 -8.45 -16.37 -11.41
CA CYS A 390 -7.64 -15.76 -12.46
C CYS A 390 -7.28 -16.81 -13.52
N SER A 391 -7.52 -16.52 -14.79
CA SER A 391 -7.16 -17.37 -15.93
C SER A 391 -6.40 -16.59 -16.99
N SER A 392 -5.57 -17.28 -17.78
CA SER A 392 -4.80 -16.67 -18.87
C SER A 392 -3.88 -15.52 -18.42
N VAL A 393 -3.33 -15.59 -17.21
CA VAL A 393 -2.42 -14.57 -16.65
C VAL A 393 -0.98 -15.03 -16.84
N THR A 394 -0.15 -14.24 -17.51
CA THR A 394 1.27 -14.58 -17.81
C THR A 394 2.08 -14.91 -16.56
N CYS A 395 1.89 -14.19 -15.45
CA CYS A 395 2.60 -14.48 -14.19
C CYS A 395 2.19 -15.83 -13.56
N HIS A 396 1.01 -16.36 -13.91
CA HIS A 396 0.54 -17.69 -13.51
C HIS A 396 0.66 -18.70 -14.67
N SER A 397 1.72 -18.56 -15.46
CA SER A 397 2.02 -19.42 -16.60
C SER A 397 3.38 -20.09 -16.47
N ASN A 398 3.64 -21.04 -17.37
CA ASN A 398 4.94 -21.67 -17.51
C ASN A 398 5.95 -20.85 -18.34
N GLY A 399 5.64 -19.59 -18.66
CA GLY A 399 6.47 -18.72 -19.50
C GLY A 399 6.56 -19.14 -20.97
N LYS A 400 5.82 -20.18 -21.38
CA LYS A 400 5.77 -20.72 -22.76
C LYS A 400 4.35 -20.77 -23.33
N GLY A 401 3.45 -19.95 -22.79
CA GLY A 401 2.04 -19.88 -23.22
C GLY A 401 1.13 -20.96 -22.62
N GLY A 402 1.60 -21.77 -21.67
CA GLY A 402 0.76 -22.65 -20.85
C GLY A 402 0.36 -21.95 -19.55
N TYR A 403 -0.92 -21.63 -19.39
CA TYR A 403 -1.46 -20.93 -18.23
C TYR A 403 -2.02 -21.91 -17.20
N GLN A 404 -2.07 -21.50 -15.93
CA GLN A 404 -2.79 -22.20 -14.89
C GLN A 404 -3.88 -21.28 -14.33
N ASP A 405 -5.06 -21.86 -14.15
CA ASP A 405 -6.15 -21.17 -13.46
C ASP A 405 -5.86 -21.19 -11.96
N VAL A 406 -5.84 -20.01 -11.35
CA VAL A 406 -5.48 -19.84 -9.94
C VAL A 406 -6.59 -19.09 -9.24
N ALA A 407 -7.10 -19.66 -8.14
CA ALA A 407 -8.02 -18.95 -7.27
C ALA A 407 -7.28 -17.89 -6.43
N TRP A 408 -7.88 -16.71 -6.29
CA TRP A 408 -7.37 -15.66 -5.42
C TRP A 408 -7.30 -16.14 -3.97
N GLY A 409 -6.15 -15.94 -3.32
CA GLY A 409 -5.86 -16.49 -1.98
C GLY A 409 -5.30 -17.91 -1.97
N ALA A 410 -5.19 -18.59 -3.11
CA ALA A 410 -4.55 -19.90 -3.17
C ALA A 410 -3.05 -19.81 -2.86
N THR A 411 -2.50 -20.86 -2.24
CA THR A 411 -1.06 -21.00 -2.05
C THR A 411 -0.45 -21.67 -3.28
N LEU A 412 0.47 -20.99 -3.95
CA LEU A 412 1.21 -21.52 -5.10
C LEU A 412 2.53 -22.17 -4.66
N ASN A 413 3.00 -23.13 -5.45
CA ASN A 413 4.31 -23.77 -5.30
C ASN A 413 5.07 -23.75 -6.63
N CYS A 414 6.32 -24.22 -6.65
CA CYS A 414 7.13 -24.16 -7.87
C CYS A 414 6.51 -24.96 -9.03
N GLY A 415 5.82 -26.06 -8.73
CA GLY A 415 5.11 -26.89 -9.70
C GLY A 415 3.87 -26.23 -10.30
N SER A 416 3.31 -25.21 -9.63
CA SER A 416 2.20 -24.41 -10.15
C SER A 416 2.58 -23.63 -11.41
N CYS A 417 3.85 -23.21 -11.54
CA CYS A 417 4.32 -22.50 -12.75
C CYS A 417 5.32 -23.34 -13.56
N HIS A 418 6.06 -24.25 -12.91
CA HIS A 418 7.02 -25.15 -13.54
C HIS A 418 6.60 -26.62 -13.37
N PRO A 419 5.64 -27.14 -14.18
CA PRO A 419 5.17 -28.50 -14.04
C PRO A 419 6.32 -29.51 -14.04
N PHE A 420 6.51 -30.25 -12.93
CA PHE A 420 7.69 -31.11 -12.77
C PHE A 420 7.75 -32.26 -13.77
N GLY A 421 6.60 -32.74 -14.24
CA GLY A 421 6.50 -33.73 -15.31
C GLY A 421 7.00 -33.24 -16.67
N SER A 422 7.15 -31.93 -16.85
CA SER A 422 7.65 -31.30 -18.09
C SER A 422 9.13 -30.88 -17.99
N LEU A 423 9.80 -31.14 -16.86
CA LEU A 423 11.21 -30.82 -16.70
C LEU A 423 12.08 -31.80 -17.51
N SER A 424 13.21 -31.30 -18.03
CA SER A 424 14.14 -32.09 -18.83
C SER A 424 14.81 -33.21 -18.03
N ALA A 425 15.32 -34.23 -18.74
CA ALA A 425 16.05 -35.36 -18.12
C ALA A 425 17.24 -34.91 -17.24
N GLY A 426 17.83 -33.74 -17.51
CA GLY A 426 18.89 -33.17 -16.67
C GLY A 426 18.42 -32.75 -15.27
N HIS A 427 17.16 -32.33 -15.10
CA HIS A 427 16.60 -32.04 -13.78
C HIS A 427 16.52 -33.30 -12.93
N ALA A 428 16.09 -34.43 -13.50
CA ALA A 428 16.00 -35.71 -12.79
C ALA A 428 17.34 -36.23 -12.25
N LYS A 429 18.48 -35.65 -12.66
CA LYS A 429 19.80 -35.95 -12.10
C LYS A 429 20.12 -35.18 -10.82
N HIS A 430 19.46 -34.04 -10.60
CA HIS A 430 19.76 -33.10 -9.52
C HIS A 430 18.62 -32.97 -8.51
N ILE A 431 17.38 -33.23 -8.93
CA ILE A 431 16.18 -33.13 -8.10
C ILE A 431 15.35 -34.41 -8.18
N ASP A 432 14.50 -34.63 -7.19
CA ASP A 432 13.45 -35.64 -7.26
C ASP A 432 12.19 -35.03 -7.89
N VAL A 433 12.00 -35.25 -9.19
CA VAL A 433 10.86 -34.73 -9.98
C VAL A 433 9.51 -35.29 -9.53
N THR A 434 9.48 -36.32 -8.68
CA THR A 434 8.24 -36.92 -8.15
C THR A 434 7.71 -36.20 -6.90
N GLN A 435 8.41 -35.17 -6.43
CA GLN A 435 8.15 -34.54 -5.13
C GLN A 435 7.70 -33.10 -5.32
N THR A 436 6.66 -32.70 -4.59
CA THR A 436 6.17 -31.32 -4.57
C THR A 436 7.14 -30.45 -3.78
N SER A 437 7.88 -29.55 -4.44
CA SER A 437 8.71 -28.55 -3.75
C SER A 437 7.88 -27.30 -3.43
N ILE A 438 7.98 -26.85 -2.17
CA ILE A 438 7.37 -25.60 -1.69
C ILE A 438 8.32 -24.43 -1.94
N PHE A 439 7.75 -23.24 -2.17
CA PHE A 439 8.51 -22.04 -2.49
C PHE A 439 9.38 -21.53 -1.31
N TYR A 440 10.55 -20.95 -1.63
CA TYR A 440 11.40 -20.07 -0.79
C TYR A 440 12.07 -20.63 0.47
N THR A 441 11.92 -21.92 0.80
CA THR A 441 12.74 -22.59 1.85
C THR A 441 13.51 -23.80 1.34
N TYR A 442 13.51 -24.01 0.02
CA TYR A 442 14.14 -25.16 -0.61
C TYR A 442 15.57 -24.86 -1.06
N THR A 443 16.42 -24.34 -0.16
CA THR A 443 17.88 -24.13 -0.38
C THR A 443 18.74 -25.30 0.13
N ALA A 444 18.14 -26.20 0.90
CA ALA A 444 18.82 -27.31 1.55
C ALA A 444 19.12 -28.46 0.57
N ASN A 445 20.28 -29.11 0.78
CA ASN A 445 20.53 -30.42 0.22
C ASN A 445 19.69 -31.47 0.97
N ARG A 446 18.78 -32.15 0.27
CA ARG A 446 17.97 -33.25 0.82
C ARG A 446 18.29 -34.60 0.17
N SER A 447 19.46 -34.68 -0.45
CA SER A 447 19.95 -35.92 -1.06
C SER A 447 20.07 -37.02 -0.01
N GLY A 448 20.01 -38.26 -0.46
CA GLY A 448 20.11 -39.41 0.44
C GLY A 448 20.03 -40.73 -0.32
N GLY A 449 20.07 -41.81 0.45
CA GLY A 449 19.99 -43.17 -0.06
C GLY A 449 21.35 -43.75 -0.45
N ASP A 450 21.33 -45.06 -0.62
CA ASP A 450 22.47 -45.94 -0.87
C ASP A 450 22.46 -46.43 -2.32
N GLU A 451 23.60 -46.30 -2.98
CA GLU A 451 23.80 -46.74 -4.35
C GLU A 451 23.73 -48.25 -4.51
N GLY A 452 24.27 -49.01 -3.55
CA GLY A 452 24.22 -50.48 -3.55
C GLY A 452 22.79 -51.01 -3.40
N ALA A 453 21.93 -50.25 -2.72
CA ALA A 453 20.51 -50.59 -2.53
C ALA A 453 19.59 -50.01 -3.62
N GLY A 454 20.12 -49.27 -4.61
CA GLY A 454 19.31 -48.62 -5.65
C GLY A 454 18.39 -47.49 -5.16
N THR A 455 18.58 -47.00 -3.93
CA THR A 455 17.73 -45.95 -3.32
C THR A 455 18.32 -44.54 -3.46
N ALA A 456 19.55 -44.44 -3.97
CA ALA A 456 20.28 -43.19 -4.01
C ALA A 456 19.66 -42.14 -4.94
N LYS A 457 19.39 -40.94 -4.40
CA LYS A 457 18.89 -39.78 -5.14
C LYS A 457 19.58 -38.49 -4.71
N TYR A 458 19.99 -37.68 -5.68
CA TYR A 458 20.30 -36.28 -5.41
C TYR A 458 18.99 -35.48 -5.37
N ARG A 459 18.83 -34.66 -4.35
CA ARG A 459 17.62 -33.86 -4.11
C ARG A 459 18.04 -32.46 -3.69
N PHE A 460 18.62 -31.73 -4.63
CA PHE A 460 19.02 -30.35 -4.42
C PHE A 460 17.82 -29.41 -4.44
N GLY A 461 18.00 -28.31 -3.75
CA GLY A 461 17.09 -27.19 -3.76
C GLY A 461 16.97 -26.55 -5.13
N CYS A 462 15.78 -26.10 -5.56
CA CYS A 462 15.64 -25.32 -6.80
C CYS A 462 16.50 -24.06 -6.72
N SER A 463 16.55 -23.42 -5.55
CA SER A 463 17.36 -22.22 -5.31
C SER A 463 18.86 -22.46 -5.22
N THR A 464 19.32 -23.72 -5.34
CA THR A 464 20.74 -24.03 -5.56
C THR A 464 21.18 -23.55 -6.94
N CYS A 465 20.26 -23.50 -7.92
CA CYS A 465 20.53 -23.09 -9.30
C CYS A 465 19.66 -21.92 -9.79
N HIS A 466 18.53 -21.66 -9.13
CA HIS A 466 17.62 -20.56 -9.44
C HIS A 466 17.70 -19.43 -8.40
N PRO A 467 17.42 -18.19 -8.80
CA PRO A 467 17.43 -17.07 -7.86
C PRO A 467 16.30 -17.19 -6.84
N THR A 468 16.48 -16.59 -5.66
CA THR A 468 15.44 -16.58 -4.61
C THR A 468 14.64 -15.30 -4.52
N ASN A 469 15.12 -14.22 -5.15
CA ASN A 469 14.44 -12.94 -5.13
C ASN A 469 13.29 -12.91 -6.16
N GLU A 470 12.06 -12.97 -5.66
CA GLU A 470 10.84 -12.96 -6.48
C GLU A 470 10.69 -11.69 -7.31
N ALA A 471 10.85 -10.53 -6.66
CA ALA A 471 10.56 -9.22 -7.22
C ALA A 471 11.45 -8.88 -8.43
N ILE A 472 12.64 -9.48 -8.50
CA ILE A 472 13.63 -9.21 -9.56
C ILE A 472 13.57 -10.28 -10.66
N TYR A 473 13.45 -11.56 -10.29
CA TYR A 473 13.73 -12.67 -11.21
C TYR A 473 12.53 -13.56 -11.55
N HIS A 474 11.40 -13.46 -10.84
CA HIS A 474 10.21 -14.27 -11.15
C HIS A 474 9.11 -13.48 -11.87
N THR A 475 9.27 -12.15 -11.95
CA THR A 475 8.32 -11.23 -12.59
C THR A 475 8.87 -10.63 -13.89
N ASN A 476 10.08 -10.99 -14.30
CA ASN A 476 10.77 -10.43 -15.47
C ASN A 476 10.52 -11.20 -16.78
N GLY A 477 9.74 -12.29 -16.73
CA GLY A 477 9.37 -13.08 -17.91
C GLY A 477 10.41 -14.11 -18.36
N THR A 478 11.49 -14.32 -17.61
CA THR A 478 12.52 -15.32 -17.93
C THR A 478 12.67 -16.36 -16.82
N ILE A 479 13.14 -17.56 -17.17
CA ILE A 479 13.58 -18.56 -16.18
C ILE A 479 15.07 -18.35 -15.96
N ASP A 480 15.40 -17.67 -14.87
CA ASP A 480 16.77 -17.28 -14.59
C ASP A 480 17.56 -18.35 -13.84
N LEU A 481 18.87 -18.39 -14.10
CA LEU A 481 19.83 -19.25 -13.44
C LEU A 481 20.89 -18.40 -12.74
N THR A 482 21.25 -18.82 -11.52
CA THR A 482 22.32 -18.21 -10.75
C THR A 482 23.00 -19.23 -9.85
N LEU A 483 24.32 -19.30 -10.00
CA LEU A 483 25.20 -20.10 -9.14
C LEU A 483 25.94 -19.23 -8.12
N LYS A 484 25.77 -17.90 -8.20
CA LYS A 484 26.42 -16.92 -7.33
C LYS A 484 25.95 -17.09 -5.88
N PRO A 485 26.84 -17.05 -4.87
CA PRO A 485 26.44 -16.97 -3.47
C PRO A 485 25.53 -15.75 -3.21
N GLU A 486 24.31 -15.99 -2.73
CA GLU A 486 23.36 -14.94 -2.30
C GLU A 486 23.41 -14.80 -0.77
N SER A 487 23.79 -13.61 -0.29
CA SER A 487 23.97 -13.33 1.15
C SER A 487 22.70 -13.68 1.95
N GLY A 488 22.85 -14.48 3.00
CA GLY A 488 21.78 -14.79 3.96
C GLY A 488 20.73 -15.82 3.53
N ILE A 489 20.72 -16.27 2.27
CA ILE A 489 19.70 -17.20 1.74
C ILE A 489 20.32 -18.45 1.11
N ALA A 490 21.54 -18.36 0.59
CA ALA A 490 22.20 -19.49 -0.07
C ALA A 490 22.51 -20.65 0.90
N GLY A 491 22.17 -21.88 0.48
CA GLY A 491 22.53 -23.11 1.18
C GLY A 491 24.04 -23.37 1.15
N SER A 492 24.49 -24.36 1.93
CA SER A 492 25.93 -24.70 2.10
C SER A 492 26.68 -24.87 0.78
N LEU A 493 26.06 -25.51 -0.22
CA LEU A 493 26.66 -25.74 -1.54
C LEU A 493 26.86 -24.46 -2.34
N ARG A 494 25.81 -23.65 -2.47
CA ARG A 494 25.85 -22.43 -3.27
C ARG A 494 26.82 -21.40 -2.67
N ASN A 495 26.99 -21.38 -1.35
CA ASN A 495 28.00 -20.56 -0.68
C ASN A 495 29.45 -20.94 -1.03
N LYS A 496 29.71 -22.17 -1.50
CA LYS A 496 31.05 -22.61 -1.90
C LYS A 496 31.43 -22.18 -3.31
N ASN A 497 30.50 -21.64 -4.10
CA ASN A 497 30.77 -21.09 -5.44
C ASN A 497 31.46 -19.72 -5.39
N VAL A 498 32.56 -19.60 -4.64
CA VAL A 498 33.26 -18.33 -4.39
C VAL A 498 33.86 -17.70 -5.65
N ASN A 499 34.08 -18.50 -6.70
CA ASN A 499 34.60 -18.04 -7.98
C ASN A 499 33.51 -17.50 -8.92
N ILE A 500 32.22 -17.60 -8.55
CA ILE A 500 31.10 -17.10 -9.33
C ILE A 500 30.76 -15.68 -8.86
N THR A 501 31.03 -14.70 -9.73
CA THR A 501 30.97 -13.27 -9.37
C THR A 501 29.74 -12.56 -9.95
N THR A 502 29.15 -13.09 -11.02
CA THR A 502 28.02 -12.50 -11.75
C THR A 502 26.82 -13.46 -11.84
N VAL A 503 25.67 -12.95 -12.29
CA VAL A 503 24.40 -13.67 -12.43
C VAL A 503 23.99 -13.69 -13.91
N GLY A 504 23.35 -14.76 -14.36
CA GLY A 504 22.78 -14.86 -15.71
C GLY A 504 23.49 -15.85 -16.62
N LYS A 505 22.79 -16.39 -17.63
CA LYS A 505 23.38 -17.31 -18.61
C LYS A 505 24.31 -16.55 -19.57
N ASP A 506 25.41 -17.18 -19.96
CA ASP A 506 26.42 -16.64 -20.90
C ASP A 506 27.05 -15.32 -20.46
N VAL A 507 26.91 -14.95 -19.18
CA VAL A 507 27.55 -13.77 -18.60
C VAL A 507 28.94 -14.15 -18.09
N ALA A 508 29.96 -13.37 -18.42
CA ALA A 508 31.32 -13.60 -17.93
C ALA A 508 31.34 -13.65 -16.39
N GLY A 509 31.91 -14.71 -15.82
CA GLY A 509 31.98 -14.93 -14.36
C GLY A 509 30.74 -15.55 -13.72
N SER A 510 29.69 -15.89 -14.50
CA SER A 510 28.46 -16.51 -13.97
C SER A 510 28.58 -18.02 -13.75
N GLY A 511 29.55 -18.64 -14.42
CA GLY A 511 29.70 -20.09 -14.46
C GLY A 511 28.57 -20.81 -15.19
N VAL A 512 27.66 -20.12 -15.90
CA VAL A 512 26.59 -20.75 -16.69
C VAL A 512 26.83 -20.43 -18.16
N LYS A 513 27.15 -21.45 -18.97
CA LYS A 513 27.39 -21.30 -20.40
C LYS A 513 26.39 -22.11 -21.20
N THR A 514 26.09 -21.65 -22.40
CA THR A 514 25.28 -22.36 -23.38
C THR A 514 26.06 -22.63 -24.65
N SER A 515 25.87 -23.82 -25.21
CA SER A 515 26.37 -24.20 -26.53
C SER A 515 25.23 -24.91 -27.26
N GLY A 516 24.64 -24.21 -28.24
CA GLY A 516 23.39 -24.64 -28.87
C GLY A 516 22.26 -24.79 -27.84
N ALA A 517 21.61 -25.96 -27.82
CA ALA A 517 20.54 -26.29 -26.87
C ALA A 517 21.03 -26.79 -25.50
N THR A 518 22.34 -26.83 -25.26
CA THR A 518 22.94 -27.44 -24.06
C THR A 518 23.47 -26.38 -23.10
N VAL A 519 23.23 -26.57 -21.80
CA VAL A 519 23.81 -25.76 -20.72
C VAL A 519 24.99 -26.51 -20.10
N THR A 520 26.09 -25.82 -19.82
CA THR A 520 27.22 -26.30 -19.02
C THR A 520 27.49 -25.36 -17.86
N CYS A 521 28.01 -25.90 -16.76
CA CYS A 521 28.34 -25.13 -15.57
C CYS A 521 29.86 -25.13 -15.35
N ASP A 522 30.50 -23.97 -15.44
CA ASP A 522 31.94 -23.83 -15.28
C ASP A 522 32.26 -23.25 -13.91
N ASN A 523 33.35 -23.70 -13.29
CA ASN A 523 33.82 -23.20 -12.01
C ASN A 523 32.75 -23.23 -10.89
N VAL A 524 31.95 -24.30 -10.89
CA VAL A 524 30.94 -24.59 -9.87
C VAL A 524 31.47 -25.64 -8.89
N TYR A 525 31.41 -25.34 -7.59
CA TYR A 525 31.90 -26.22 -6.53
C TYR A 525 31.28 -27.63 -6.56
N CYS A 526 30.00 -27.74 -6.96
CA CYS A 526 29.27 -29.00 -7.01
C CYS A 526 29.86 -30.03 -7.98
N HIS A 527 30.61 -29.61 -9.00
CA HIS A 527 31.26 -30.49 -9.98
C HIS A 527 32.79 -30.48 -9.83
N THR A 528 33.25 -30.33 -8.59
CA THR A 528 34.68 -30.37 -8.25
C THR A 528 35.01 -31.60 -7.41
N ASN A 529 36.31 -31.79 -7.19
CA ASN A 529 36.82 -32.74 -6.21
C ASN A 529 36.81 -32.20 -4.76
N ALA A 530 36.20 -31.02 -4.53
CA ALA A 530 36.10 -30.32 -3.25
C ALA A 530 37.46 -29.95 -2.60
N TYR A 531 38.57 -30.02 -3.32
CA TYR A 531 39.89 -29.69 -2.80
C TYR A 531 40.16 -28.18 -2.85
N ALA A 532 40.35 -27.57 -1.67
CA ALA A 532 40.30 -26.12 -1.44
C ALA A 532 41.33 -25.29 -2.22
N THR A 533 42.47 -25.87 -2.62
CA THR A 533 43.54 -25.16 -3.35
C THR A 533 43.44 -25.36 -4.87
N SER A 534 42.48 -26.16 -5.35
CA SER A 534 42.23 -26.27 -6.78
C SER A 534 41.65 -24.95 -7.28
N THR A 535 42.39 -24.22 -8.10
CA THR A 535 41.92 -23.02 -8.83
C THR A 535 41.31 -23.40 -10.18
N ASN A 536 41.38 -24.67 -10.57
CA ASN A 536 40.94 -25.14 -11.87
C ASN A 536 39.82 -26.17 -11.70
N TRP A 537 38.60 -25.65 -11.50
CA TRP A 537 37.37 -26.43 -11.37
C TRP A 537 36.77 -26.81 -12.73
N SER A 538 37.44 -26.46 -13.84
CA SER A 538 36.88 -26.47 -15.19
C SER A 538 36.90 -27.83 -15.93
N ASN A 539 37.58 -28.85 -15.39
CA ASN A 539 37.81 -30.09 -16.15
C ASN A 539 36.72 -31.16 -16.04
N VAL A 540 35.67 -30.97 -15.22
CA VAL A 540 34.77 -32.08 -14.80
C VAL A 540 33.28 -31.70 -14.81
N THR A 541 32.81 -30.82 -15.71
CA THR A 541 31.36 -30.61 -15.86
C THR A 541 30.82 -31.26 -17.14
N PRO A 542 29.92 -32.24 -17.04
CA PRO A 542 29.20 -32.74 -18.20
C PRO A 542 28.19 -31.68 -18.67
N ALA A 543 27.78 -31.79 -19.93
CA ALA A 543 26.56 -31.16 -20.41
C ALA A 543 25.38 -31.43 -19.46
N TRP A 544 24.47 -30.47 -19.28
CA TRP A 544 23.29 -30.61 -18.40
C TRP A 544 22.46 -31.87 -18.66
N THR A 545 22.37 -32.30 -19.91
CA THR A 545 21.68 -33.52 -20.34
C THR A 545 22.62 -34.72 -20.50
N GLY A 546 23.92 -34.52 -20.34
CA GLY A 546 24.96 -35.52 -20.52
C GLY A 546 25.24 -36.34 -19.27
N SER A 547 26.28 -37.17 -19.35
CA SER A 547 26.82 -37.96 -18.24
C SER A 547 28.34 -37.91 -18.28
N PHE A 548 28.95 -38.23 -17.15
CA PHE A 548 30.41 -38.37 -17.06
C PHE A 548 30.94 -39.47 -17.98
N ALA A 549 32.12 -39.26 -18.56
CA ALA A 549 32.69 -40.17 -19.55
C ALA A 549 33.21 -41.49 -18.94
N ASN A 550 33.70 -41.47 -17.69
CA ASN A 550 34.20 -42.69 -17.03
C ASN A 550 33.06 -43.43 -16.34
N ALA A 551 32.94 -44.74 -16.62
CA ALA A 551 31.99 -45.64 -15.98
C ALA A 551 32.19 -45.76 -14.46
N ASP A 552 33.43 -45.56 -13.98
CA ASP A 552 33.72 -45.36 -12.57
C ASP A 552 33.49 -43.89 -12.19
N ARG A 553 32.41 -43.64 -11.44
CA ARG A 553 32.01 -42.29 -11.03
C ARG A 553 33.04 -41.61 -10.13
N CYS A 554 33.71 -42.36 -9.26
CA CYS A 554 34.67 -41.83 -8.31
C CYS A 554 35.93 -41.33 -9.04
N ALA A 555 36.31 -41.99 -10.14
CA ALA A 555 37.44 -41.60 -10.96
C ALA A 555 37.26 -40.24 -11.65
N ASN A 556 36.02 -39.87 -11.99
CA ASN A 556 35.75 -38.61 -12.68
C ASN A 556 36.17 -37.40 -11.84
N CYS A 557 36.01 -37.45 -10.51
CA CYS A 557 36.31 -36.33 -9.61
C CYS A 557 37.48 -36.58 -8.66
N HIS A 558 37.68 -37.81 -8.19
CA HIS A 558 38.62 -38.12 -7.10
C HIS A 558 39.79 -39.02 -7.54
N GLY A 559 39.84 -39.49 -8.79
CA GLY A 559 40.92 -40.35 -9.29
C GLY A 559 40.99 -41.73 -8.62
N ASN A 560 39.89 -42.21 -8.00
CA ASN A 560 39.78 -43.49 -7.26
C ASN A 560 40.71 -43.68 -6.06
N SER A 561 41.53 -42.68 -5.76
CA SER A 561 42.15 -42.40 -4.47
C SER A 561 42.64 -40.97 -4.64
N PRO A 562 42.21 -40.01 -3.81
CA PRO A 562 42.50 -38.62 -4.12
C PRO A 562 44.02 -38.45 -4.20
N SER A 563 44.50 -37.93 -5.33
CA SER A 563 45.92 -37.74 -5.74
C SER A 563 46.41 -38.60 -6.92
N VAL A 564 45.70 -39.63 -7.40
CA VAL A 564 46.10 -40.31 -8.65
C VAL A 564 45.49 -39.58 -9.85
N GLY A 565 46.30 -38.76 -10.53
CA GLY A 565 45.88 -38.00 -11.72
C GLY A 565 45.00 -36.78 -11.44
N ILE A 566 44.41 -36.66 -10.24
CA ILE A 566 43.66 -35.49 -9.77
C ILE A 566 44.18 -35.09 -8.39
N ALA A 567 44.59 -33.83 -8.23
CA ALA A 567 45.13 -33.31 -6.97
C ALA A 567 44.14 -33.46 -5.81
N GLY A 568 44.53 -34.15 -4.74
CA GLY A 568 43.79 -34.27 -3.49
C GLY A 568 44.54 -33.64 -2.31
N SER A 569 43.97 -33.73 -1.09
CA SER A 569 44.72 -33.34 0.11
C SER A 569 45.91 -34.28 0.35
N ALA A 570 46.94 -33.75 1.00
CA ALA A 570 48.15 -34.52 1.31
C ALA A 570 47.87 -35.79 2.14
N ALA A 571 46.87 -35.76 3.02
CA ALA A 571 46.44 -36.95 3.74
C ALA A 571 46.02 -38.10 2.82
N HIS A 572 45.39 -37.84 1.68
CA HIS A 572 45.01 -38.90 0.76
C HIS A 572 46.21 -39.54 0.07
N ALA A 573 47.22 -38.76 -0.32
CA ALA A 573 48.46 -39.27 -0.90
C ALA A 573 49.24 -40.18 0.08
N ALA A 574 49.15 -39.91 1.38
CA ALA A 574 49.79 -40.72 2.43
C ALA A 574 49.00 -42.00 2.80
N HIS A 575 47.71 -42.09 2.47
CA HIS A 575 46.80 -43.14 2.95
C HIS A 575 46.06 -43.85 1.80
N VAL A 576 46.81 -44.31 0.80
CA VAL A 576 46.26 -44.88 -0.44
C VAL A 576 45.93 -46.38 -0.35
N VAL A 577 46.63 -47.13 0.52
CA VAL A 577 46.50 -48.59 0.65
C VAL A 577 46.41 -49.04 2.11
N GLY A 578 47.32 -48.55 2.97
CA GLY A 578 47.39 -48.91 4.38
C GLY A 578 48.70 -48.48 5.01
N ILE A 579 48.86 -48.69 6.31
CA ILE A 579 50.13 -48.47 7.00
C ILE A 579 51.08 -49.65 6.75
N HIS A 580 52.30 -49.36 6.30
CA HIS A 580 53.31 -50.37 5.96
C HIS A 580 52.78 -51.41 4.94
N SER A 581 52.15 -50.93 3.86
CA SER A 581 51.60 -51.83 2.82
C SER A 581 52.68 -52.50 1.95
N ASP A 582 53.89 -51.94 1.94
CA ASP A 582 55.08 -52.40 1.25
C ASP A 582 56.21 -52.73 2.24
N ASP A 583 57.30 -53.34 1.73
CA ASP A 583 58.52 -53.62 2.49
C ASP A 583 58.35 -54.46 3.78
N ILE A 584 57.30 -55.28 3.83
CA ILE A 584 57.07 -56.24 4.93
C ILE A 584 57.93 -57.49 4.76
N PHE A 585 58.66 -57.86 5.82
CA PHE A 585 59.53 -59.06 5.85
C PHE A 585 58.77 -60.36 6.09
N THR A 586 59.21 -61.44 5.44
CA THR A 586 58.66 -62.82 5.53
C THR A 586 58.80 -63.46 6.92
N GLY A 587 59.73 -62.95 7.73
CA GLY A 587 59.95 -63.36 9.11
C GLY A 587 61.29 -64.02 9.39
N THR A 588 61.93 -64.63 8.38
CA THR A 588 63.24 -65.30 8.52
C THR A 588 64.33 -64.70 7.63
N SER A 589 64.01 -64.29 6.40
CA SER A 589 64.84 -63.42 5.54
C SER A 589 64.07 -62.94 4.30
N GLY A 590 64.34 -61.70 3.84
CA GLY A 590 63.75 -61.13 2.63
C GLY A 590 62.36 -60.47 2.79
N LYS A 591 61.96 -59.70 1.78
CA LYS A 591 60.65 -59.03 1.67
C LYS A 591 59.59 -60.02 1.17
N LEU A 592 58.34 -59.86 1.61
CA LEU A 592 57.19 -60.58 1.06
C LEU A 592 57.02 -60.21 -0.42
N THR A 593 56.82 -61.22 -1.28
CA THR A 593 56.61 -61.01 -2.70
C THR A 593 55.21 -60.45 -2.96
N ALA A 594 55.13 -59.35 -3.71
CA ALA A 594 53.88 -58.73 -4.11
C ALA A 594 52.97 -59.72 -4.87
N GLY A 595 51.65 -59.70 -4.63
CA GLY A 595 50.68 -60.56 -5.31
C GLY A 595 50.62 -62.02 -4.84
N THR A 596 51.34 -62.41 -3.78
CA THR A 596 51.20 -63.74 -3.15
C THR A 596 49.92 -63.85 -2.30
N GLY A 597 48.76 -63.66 -2.93
CA GLY A 597 47.53 -64.30 -2.48
C GLY A 597 47.64 -65.77 -2.88
N GLY A 598 47.85 -66.66 -1.91
CA GLY A 598 48.12 -68.07 -2.18
C GLY A 598 47.12 -68.66 -3.20
N THR A 599 47.61 -69.05 -4.37
CA THR A 599 46.96 -70.09 -5.15
C THR A 599 46.94 -71.34 -4.27
N GLY A 600 45.75 -71.79 -3.87
CA GLY A 600 45.57 -72.96 -3.01
C GLY A 600 45.12 -72.70 -1.56
N GLY A 601 44.55 -71.53 -1.24
CA GLY A 601 43.80 -71.37 0.02
C GLY A 601 44.63 -71.10 1.28
N ASN A 602 45.94 -70.92 1.18
CA ASN A 602 46.73 -70.43 2.32
C ASN A 602 46.74 -68.89 2.35
N THR A 603 45.92 -68.33 3.24
CA THR A 603 45.59 -66.89 3.38
C THR A 603 46.42 -66.17 4.45
N THR A 604 47.48 -66.81 4.94
CA THR A 604 48.17 -66.37 6.18
C THR A 604 49.36 -65.44 5.95
N ALA A 605 49.79 -65.15 4.72
CA ALA A 605 51.02 -64.39 4.47
C ALA A 605 50.85 -63.11 3.61
N VAL A 606 49.68 -62.48 3.61
CA VAL A 606 49.46 -61.24 2.82
C VAL A 606 50.01 -59.99 3.53
N GLY A 607 50.60 -59.05 2.78
CA GLY A 607 51.12 -57.77 3.30
C GLY A 607 50.04 -56.72 3.58
N HIS A 608 48.93 -56.76 2.84
CA HIS A 608 47.73 -55.92 3.04
C HIS A 608 46.48 -56.67 2.53
N GLY A 609 45.28 -56.07 2.68
CA GLY A 609 44.05 -56.61 2.08
C GLY A 609 43.33 -57.69 2.91
N SER A 610 43.84 -58.01 4.11
CA SER A 610 43.20 -58.89 5.09
C SER A 610 42.89 -58.10 6.35
N SER A 611 41.61 -57.83 6.62
CA SER A 611 41.18 -57.04 7.79
C SER A 611 41.62 -57.63 9.14
N VAL A 612 41.97 -58.92 9.18
CA VAL A 612 42.44 -59.62 10.37
C VAL A 612 43.93 -59.37 10.65
N GLN A 613 44.73 -59.12 9.61
CA GLN A 613 46.20 -59.06 9.72
C GLN A 613 46.80 -57.69 9.36
N ALA A 614 46.12 -56.93 8.50
CA ALA A 614 46.53 -55.61 8.04
C ALA A 614 45.32 -54.84 7.53
N THR A 615 44.91 -53.81 8.27
CA THR A 615 43.78 -52.97 7.86
C THR A 615 44.12 -52.19 6.60
N THR A 616 43.33 -52.39 5.54
CA THR A 616 43.37 -51.55 4.35
C THR A 616 42.75 -50.20 4.67
N ILE A 617 43.48 -49.13 4.41
CA ILE A 617 42.98 -47.76 4.56
C ILE A 617 42.45 -47.32 3.20
N ASN A 618 41.15 -47.04 3.16
CA ASN A 618 40.42 -46.56 2.00
C ASN A 618 39.38 -45.53 2.49
N CYS A 619 38.60 -44.93 1.59
CA CYS A 619 37.59 -43.91 1.88
C CYS A 619 36.70 -44.28 3.07
N ASN A 620 36.34 -45.56 3.21
CA ASN A 620 35.48 -46.03 4.29
C ASN A 620 36.06 -45.89 5.69
N ILE A 621 37.38 -45.82 5.83
CA ILE A 621 38.03 -45.66 7.14
C ILE A 621 37.84 -44.24 7.66
N CYS A 622 37.90 -43.21 6.80
CA CYS A 622 37.85 -41.80 7.20
C CYS A 622 36.51 -41.10 6.87
N HIS A 623 35.76 -41.62 5.90
CA HIS A 623 34.50 -41.06 5.41
C HIS A 623 33.38 -42.11 5.50
N ASN A 624 33.34 -42.87 6.60
CA ASN A 624 32.45 -44.01 6.79
C ASN A 624 30.96 -43.66 6.66
N ALA A 625 30.59 -42.43 7.03
CA ALA A 625 29.22 -41.93 6.86
C ALA A 625 28.84 -41.69 5.39
N THR A 626 29.81 -41.61 4.48
CA THR A 626 29.61 -41.35 3.04
C THR A 626 29.83 -42.62 2.21
N VAL A 627 30.87 -43.38 2.52
CA VAL A 627 31.28 -44.62 1.84
C VAL A 627 31.59 -45.67 2.91
N THR A 628 30.96 -46.84 2.87
CA THR A 628 31.26 -47.95 3.79
C THR A 628 32.00 -49.11 3.10
N TYR A 629 32.14 -49.05 1.78
CA TYR A 629 32.82 -50.08 0.99
C TYR A 629 34.34 -50.04 1.20
N ALA A 630 34.89 -51.13 1.70
CA ALA A 630 36.32 -51.26 1.97
C ALA A 630 37.18 -51.48 0.71
N ARG A 631 36.57 -51.83 -0.42
CA ARG A 631 37.26 -52.20 -1.66
C ARG A 631 37.08 -51.11 -2.72
N ASN A 632 38.17 -50.75 -3.38
CA ASN A 632 38.15 -49.94 -4.59
C ASN A 632 39.22 -50.49 -5.56
N ASP A 633 38.88 -51.55 -6.28
CA ASP A 633 39.85 -52.30 -7.09
C ASP A 633 40.21 -51.64 -8.43
N ARG A 634 39.53 -50.53 -8.77
CA ARG A 634 39.92 -49.62 -9.85
C ARG A 634 40.81 -48.46 -9.38
N ASN A 635 41.26 -48.47 -8.13
CA ASN A 635 42.35 -47.61 -7.69
C ASN A 635 43.65 -48.06 -8.39
N PRO A 636 44.35 -47.19 -9.16
CA PRO A 636 45.59 -47.54 -9.84
C PRO A 636 46.69 -48.09 -8.91
N SER A 637 46.69 -47.71 -7.63
CA SER A 637 47.60 -48.25 -6.61
C SER A 637 47.25 -49.68 -6.18
N CYS A 638 46.01 -50.12 -6.39
CA CYS A 638 45.59 -51.51 -6.19
C CYS A 638 45.67 -52.31 -7.50
N SER A 639 45.43 -51.69 -8.65
CA SER A 639 45.46 -52.34 -9.96
C SER A 639 46.87 -52.47 -10.56
N ILE A 640 47.93 -52.45 -9.72
CA ILE A 640 49.31 -52.66 -10.18
C ILE A 640 49.39 -54.05 -10.81
N THR A 641 49.91 -54.09 -12.03
CA THR A 641 50.03 -55.28 -12.88
C THR A 641 50.74 -56.41 -12.10
N GLY A 642 49.96 -57.34 -11.54
CA GLY A 642 50.47 -58.52 -10.82
C GLY A 642 49.96 -58.75 -9.39
N CYS A 643 49.22 -57.83 -8.75
CA CYS A 643 48.81 -58.00 -7.34
C CYS A 643 47.34 -58.40 -7.11
N HIS A 644 46.39 -57.88 -7.90
CA HIS A 644 44.96 -58.18 -7.78
C HIS A 644 44.36 -58.58 -9.13
N ALA A 645 43.76 -59.77 -9.23
CA ALA A 645 43.13 -60.29 -10.44
C ALA A 645 41.65 -59.86 -10.51
N ALA A 646 41.35 -59.01 -11.50
CA ALA A 646 40.04 -58.51 -11.93
C ALA A 646 39.31 -57.45 -11.04
N PRO A 647 38.91 -56.31 -11.62
CA PRO A 647 38.13 -55.27 -10.93
C PRO A 647 36.67 -55.70 -10.80
N THR A 648 36.30 -56.27 -9.66
CA THR A 648 34.96 -56.79 -9.37
C THR A 648 34.09 -55.85 -8.51
N ASN A 649 34.67 -54.81 -7.89
CA ASN A 649 33.99 -53.96 -6.90
C ASN A 649 34.40 -52.48 -6.99
N LEU A 650 33.51 -51.67 -7.56
CA LEU A 650 33.60 -50.22 -7.54
C LEU A 650 33.29 -49.66 -6.15
N ALA A 651 33.95 -48.57 -5.77
CA ALA A 651 33.50 -47.78 -4.62
C ALA A 651 32.08 -47.23 -4.90
N GLN A 652 31.22 -47.28 -3.89
CA GLN A 652 29.84 -46.83 -3.96
C GLN A 652 29.54 -45.84 -2.84
N ILE A 653 28.64 -44.90 -3.10
CA ILE A 653 28.19 -43.94 -2.10
C ILE A 653 27.03 -44.55 -1.31
N ASN A 654 27.22 -44.74 -0.01
CA ASN A 654 26.19 -45.29 0.87
C ASN A 654 25.19 -44.23 1.33
N ASN A 655 25.59 -42.95 1.37
CA ASN A 655 24.69 -41.87 1.70
C ASN A 655 25.00 -40.58 0.95
N ARG A 656 24.16 -40.26 -0.04
CA ARG A 656 24.28 -39.00 -0.81
C ARG A 656 24.02 -37.73 -0.01
N ALA A 657 23.47 -37.80 1.21
CA ALA A 657 23.38 -36.62 2.08
C ALA A 657 24.78 -36.07 2.45
N ASN A 658 25.78 -36.95 2.46
CA ASN A 658 27.17 -36.67 2.82
C ASN A 658 28.10 -36.59 1.59
N HIS A 659 27.53 -36.56 0.39
CA HIS A 659 28.28 -36.48 -0.86
C HIS A 659 27.72 -35.34 -1.71
N VAL A 660 28.57 -34.37 -2.07
CA VAL A 660 28.16 -33.08 -2.68
C VAL A 660 27.19 -32.32 -1.75
N ASN A 661 27.65 -31.93 -0.56
CA ASN A 661 26.85 -31.17 0.41
C ASN A 661 27.51 -29.86 0.92
N GLY A 662 28.70 -29.52 0.42
CA GLY A 662 29.44 -28.32 0.82
C GLY A 662 30.32 -28.48 2.06
N LYS A 663 30.47 -29.70 2.59
CA LYS A 663 31.28 -30.02 3.77
C LYS A 663 32.29 -31.12 3.45
N VAL A 664 33.34 -31.19 4.28
CA VAL A 664 34.26 -32.33 4.32
C VAL A 664 33.81 -33.22 5.47
N ASP A 665 32.99 -34.22 5.16
CA ASP A 665 32.39 -35.10 6.17
C ASP A 665 33.37 -36.21 6.58
N VAL A 666 34.22 -35.92 7.57
CA VAL A 666 35.06 -36.93 8.21
C VAL A 666 34.25 -37.68 9.26
N SER A 667 34.17 -38.99 9.11
CA SER A 667 33.57 -39.93 10.05
C SER A 667 34.40 -41.20 10.04
N PHE A 668 35.20 -41.41 11.09
CA PHE A 668 35.99 -42.62 11.19
C PHE A 668 35.09 -43.86 11.33
N GLN A 669 35.48 -44.94 10.67
CA GLN A 669 34.89 -46.25 10.93
C GLN A 669 35.36 -46.71 12.32
N ASN A 670 34.44 -47.16 13.17
CA ASN A 670 34.78 -47.66 14.51
C ASN A 670 35.46 -49.04 14.43
N VAL A 671 36.75 -49.05 14.09
CA VAL A 671 37.59 -50.26 13.98
C VAL A 671 38.93 -50.04 14.67
N GLN A 672 39.49 -51.11 15.24
CA GLN A 672 40.89 -51.12 15.64
C GLN A 672 41.76 -51.37 14.41
N ILE A 673 42.75 -50.50 14.19
CA ILE A 673 43.68 -50.67 13.08
C ILE A 673 44.65 -51.81 13.41
N VAL A 674 44.90 -52.68 12.45
CA VAL A 674 45.84 -53.80 12.53
C VAL A 674 46.98 -53.57 11.55
N SER A 675 48.22 -53.84 11.97
CA SER A 675 49.40 -53.76 11.11
C SER A 675 50.25 -55.02 11.21
N LYS A 676 50.80 -55.45 10.06
CA LYS A 676 51.75 -56.56 9.97
C LYS A 676 53.20 -56.13 10.24
N ALA A 677 53.44 -54.82 10.30
CA ALA A 677 54.73 -54.29 10.71
C ALA A 677 54.90 -54.47 12.23
N GLN A 678 55.88 -55.27 12.60
CA GLN A 678 56.15 -55.61 13.99
C GLN A 678 57.57 -55.21 14.38
N LEU A 679 57.68 -54.50 15.50
CA LEU A 679 58.96 -54.27 16.18
C LEU A 679 59.50 -55.57 16.78
N ARG A 680 60.83 -55.68 16.90
CA ARG A 680 61.49 -56.76 17.67
C ARG A 680 60.95 -56.76 19.10
N LYS A 681 60.88 -57.94 19.73
CA LYS A 681 60.27 -58.11 21.05
C LYS A 681 60.79 -57.12 22.10
N THR A 682 62.10 -56.99 22.26
CA THR A 682 62.73 -56.07 23.24
C THR A 682 62.36 -54.60 23.00
N SER A 683 62.32 -54.17 21.74
CA SER A 683 61.88 -52.82 21.35
C SER A 683 60.38 -52.62 21.60
N PHE A 684 59.55 -53.63 21.34
CA PHE A 684 58.11 -53.58 21.56
C PHE A 684 57.75 -53.55 23.05
N ASP A 685 58.42 -54.36 23.87
CA ASP A 685 58.24 -54.37 25.32
C ASP A 685 58.64 -53.01 25.92
N SER A 686 59.76 -52.44 25.48
CA SER A 686 60.20 -51.09 25.90
C SER A 686 59.21 -50.01 25.48
N TYR A 687 58.66 -50.11 24.27
CA TYR A 687 57.66 -49.19 23.75
C TYR A 687 56.35 -49.24 24.53
N THR A 688 55.86 -50.45 24.82
CA THR A 688 54.57 -50.63 25.52
C THR A 688 54.65 -50.23 26.99
N ALA A 689 55.79 -50.47 27.66
CA ALA A 689 56.06 -49.99 29.01
C ALA A 689 55.99 -48.46 29.15
N ALA A 690 56.31 -47.72 28.07
CA ALA A 690 56.19 -46.27 28.01
C ALA A 690 54.77 -45.75 27.68
N GLY A 691 53.74 -46.60 27.80
CA GLY A 691 52.36 -46.23 27.48
C GLY A 691 52.01 -46.33 25.99
N GLY A 692 52.73 -47.16 25.22
CA GLY A 692 52.50 -47.34 23.77
C GLY A 692 51.05 -47.67 23.37
N TYR A 693 50.74 -47.47 22.10
CA TYR A 693 49.38 -47.47 21.51
C TYR A 693 48.97 -48.79 20.83
N TRP A 694 49.88 -49.76 20.75
CA TRP A 694 49.66 -51.04 20.06
C TRP A 694 49.75 -52.23 21.02
N THR A 695 49.03 -53.29 20.70
CA THR A 695 49.04 -54.59 21.39
C THR A 695 49.51 -55.66 20.41
N ARG A 696 50.47 -56.47 20.85
CA ARG A 696 51.00 -57.61 20.09
C ARG A 696 50.01 -58.77 20.11
N ASN A 697 49.73 -59.37 18.94
CA ASN A 697 48.90 -60.56 18.88
C ASN A 697 49.53 -61.73 19.67
N GLY A 698 48.70 -62.54 20.34
CA GLY A 698 49.13 -63.69 21.16
C GLY A 698 49.35 -63.39 22.66
N GLY A 699 49.29 -62.12 23.08
CA GLY A 699 49.33 -61.74 24.49
C GLY A 699 50.58 -62.24 25.22
N ALA A 700 50.41 -63.15 26.19
CA ALA A 700 51.49 -63.75 26.98
C ALA A 700 52.47 -64.60 26.13
N THR A 701 52.03 -65.11 24.98
CA THR A 701 52.84 -65.80 23.97
C THR A 701 52.86 -64.96 22.68
N PRO A 702 53.65 -63.88 22.64
CA PRO A 702 53.58 -62.90 21.55
C PRO A 702 54.06 -63.48 20.22
N HIS A 703 53.21 -63.42 19.20
CA HIS A 703 53.52 -63.85 17.84
C HIS A 703 54.39 -62.79 17.15
N TYR A 704 55.70 -63.02 17.08
CA TYR A 704 56.63 -62.18 16.31
C TYR A 704 57.04 -62.91 15.04
N LYS A 705 56.72 -62.33 13.88
CA LYS A 705 57.09 -62.90 12.57
C LYS A 705 56.63 -64.35 12.35
N ASP A 706 55.53 -64.71 13.01
CA ASP A 706 54.86 -66.02 12.95
C ASP A 706 53.74 -66.05 11.89
N GLY A 707 54.12 -65.93 10.62
CA GLY A 707 53.20 -66.05 9.48
C GLY A 707 51.93 -65.19 9.58
N GLY A 708 50.76 -65.82 9.61
CA GLY A 708 49.45 -65.13 9.69
C GLY A 708 49.04 -64.64 11.05
N LEU A 709 49.79 -64.98 12.10
CA LEU A 709 49.58 -64.48 13.45
C LEU A 709 50.47 -63.27 13.75
N ALA A 710 51.37 -62.90 12.82
CA ALA A 710 52.36 -61.84 12.97
C ALA A 710 51.79 -60.43 12.74
N TYR A 711 50.88 -59.97 13.59
CA TYR A 711 50.31 -58.63 13.52
C TYR A 711 50.15 -57.96 14.88
N ASP A 712 50.08 -56.63 14.88
CA ASP A 712 49.85 -55.79 16.04
C ASP A 712 48.55 -55.00 15.84
N THR A 713 47.77 -54.84 16.91
CA THR A 713 46.45 -54.18 16.89
C THR A 713 46.47 -52.92 17.74
N ALA A 714 45.87 -51.83 17.25
CA ALA A 714 45.72 -50.60 18.00
C ALA A 714 44.90 -50.83 19.27
N LYS A 715 45.36 -50.28 20.41
CA LYS A 715 44.67 -50.42 21.71
C LYS A 715 43.28 -49.78 21.71
N ALA A 716 43.11 -48.69 20.97
CA ALA A 716 41.83 -48.01 20.81
C ALA A 716 41.31 -48.15 19.38
N ALA A 717 40.00 -48.33 19.25
CA ALA A 717 39.32 -48.19 17.96
C ALA A 717 39.29 -46.72 17.53
N LEU A 718 39.22 -46.47 16.23
CA LEU A 718 39.06 -45.11 15.73
C LEU A 718 37.73 -44.52 16.20
N ASN A 719 37.78 -43.27 16.65
CA ASN A 719 36.60 -42.56 17.11
C ASN A 719 36.65 -41.10 16.66
N THR A 720 35.71 -40.71 15.79
CA THR A 720 35.61 -39.34 15.27
C THR A 720 35.56 -38.29 16.38
N SER A 721 34.80 -38.52 17.45
CA SER A 721 34.58 -37.51 18.49
C SER A 721 35.82 -37.19 19.32
N THR A 722 36.76 -38.13 19.44
CA THR A 722 37.96 -37.96 20.27
C THR A 722 39.25 -37.85 19.46
N MET A 723 39.23 -38.25 18.18
CA MET A 723 40.42 -38.30 17.32
C MET A 723 40.37 -37.35 16.13
N TRP A 724 39.24 -36.68 15.87
CA TRP A 724 39.11 -35.65 14.83
C TRP A 724 38.65 -34.32 15.42
N ASN A 725 39.38 -33.25 15.09
CA ASN A 725 38.96 -31.89 15.42
C ASN A 725 39.32 -30.91 14.29
N ALA A 726 38.31 -30.47 13.54
CA ALA A 726 38.39 -29.34 12.60
C ALA A 726 39.60 -29.34 11.64
N GLY A 727 40.03 -30.50 11.14
CA GLY A 727 41.20 -30.62 10.27
C GLY A 727 42.40 -31.31 10.90
N ALA A 728 42.40 -31.55 12.22
CA ALA A 728 43.47 -32.25 12.93
C ALA A 728 43.06 -33.67 13.34
N CYS A 729 43.98 -34.61 13.17
CA CYS A 729 43.91 -35.99 13.63
C CYS A 729 44.86 -36.15 14.82
N SER A 730 44.32 -36.39 16.02
CA SER A 730 45.12 -36.57 17.25
C SER A 730 44.71 -37.85 17.97
N ASN A 731 45.54 -38.33 18.90
CA ASN A 731 45.21 -39.49 19.75
C ASN A 731 44.92 -40.80 19.00
N ILE A 732 45.32 -40.90 17.73
CA ILE A 732 45.19 -42.09 16.91
C ILE A 732 46.46 -42.94 16.98
N ALA A 733 46.30 -44.26 17.12
CA ALA A 733 47.42 -45.19 17.29
C ALA A 733 48.42 -45.17 16.12
N CYS A 734 47.93 -44.95 14.89
CA CYS A 734 48.76 -44.85 13.68
C CYS A 734 49.73 -43.67 13.69
N HIS A 735 49.40 -42.59 14.41
CA HIS A 735 50.28 -41.42 14.59
C HIS A 735 50.89 -41.38 16.00
N MET A 736 50.82 -42.48 16.75
CA MET A 736 51.37 -42.57 18.11
C MET A 736 50.82 -41.49 19.04
N GLY A 737 49.55 -41.13 18.85
CA GLY A 737 48.89 -40.05 19.59
C GLY A 737 49.39 -38.64 19.26
N LYS A 738 50.35 -38.47 18.34
CA LYS A 738 50.76 -37.16 17.85
C LYS A 738 49.64 -36.52 17.04
N THR A 739 49.49 -35.21 17.16
CA THR A 739 48.61 -34.43 16.31
C THR A 739 49.25 -34.26 14.94
N VAL A 740 48.55 -34.66 13.90
CA VAL A 740 48.86 -34.36 12.49
C VAL A 740 47.66 -33.70 11.85
N ASN A 741 47.86 -32.75 10.94
CA ASN A 741 46.77 -32.09 10.24
C ASN A 741 46.50 -32.73 8.88
N TRP A 742 45.24 -32.68 8.45
CA TRP A 742 44.75 -33.24 7.20
C TRP A 742 45.45 -32.69 5.95
N ASN A 743 45.98 -31.47 6.05
CA ASN A 743 46.67 -30.78 4.96
C ASN A 743 48.21 -30.77 5.12
N ASP A 744 48.76 -31.47 6.12
CA ASP A 744 50.21 -31.54 6.28
C ASP A 744 50.83 -32.26 5.07
N THR A 745 51.68 -31.54 4.33
CA THR A 745 52.24 -31.99 3.05
C THR A 745 53.40 -32.99 3.20
N THR A 746 53.84 -33.23 4.43
CA THR A 746 54.95 -34.13 4.77
C THR A 746 54.55 -35.06 5.93
N VAL A 747 53.95 -36.21 5.61
CA VAL A 747 53.85 -37.33 6.55
C VAL A 747 55.12 -38.16 6.40
N SER A 748 56.08 -37.97 7.29
CA SER A 748 57.33 -38.73 7.31
C SER A 748 57.28 -39.86 8.34
N CYS A 749 58.29 -40.74 8.36
CA CYS A 749 58.42 -41.77 9.40
C CYS A 749 58.39 -41.17 10.82
N GLN A 750 58.89 -39.94 11.03
CA GLN A 750 58.83 -39.25 12.32
C GLN A 750 57.42 -38.85 12.74
N SER A 751 56.46 -38.84 11.82
CA SER A 751 55.03 -38.61 12.12
C SER A 751 54.41 -39.83 12.82
N CYS A 752 54.98 -41.02 12.61
CA CYS A 752 54.46 -42.29 13.13
C CYS A 752 55.45 -43.01 14.06
N HIS A 753 56.70 -42.54 14.15
CA HIS A 753 57.74 -43.13 14.99
C HIS A 753 58.38 -42.08 15.89
N SER A 754 58.65 -42.44 17.15
CA SER A 754 59.41 -41.60 18.09
C SER A 754 60.92 -41.82 17.99
N LYS A 755 61.33 -42.98 17.47
CA LYS A 755 62.70 -43.40 17.13
C LYS A 755 62.62 -44.38 15.97
N LEU A 756 63.53 -44.30 15.01
CA LEU A 756 63.63 -45.21 13.86
C LEU A 756 64.67 -46.29 14.10
#